data_AF-A0A7Y7NAW9-F1
#
_entry.id   AF-A0A7Y7NAW9-F1
#
_cell.length_a   1.000
_cell.length_b   1.000
_cell.length_c   1.000
_cell.angle_alpha   90.00
_cell.angle_beta   90.00
_cell.angle_gamma   90.00
#
_symmetry.space_group_name_H-M   'P 1'
#
loop_
_entity.id
_entity.type
_entity.pdbx_description
1 polymer ?
#
loop_
_entity_poly.entity_id
_entity_poly.type
_entity_poly.pdbx_seq_one_letter_code
_entity_poly.pdbx_strand_id
1 'polypeptide(L)'
;MAISSNVFDAYLHCATKCWLLSRGEVGLSNIYAEWMREKNQSYRTDGVLRLLSNLQDDYVASPSVNLSLKTAFWKVALDVTLNCKELESCIHAIERIPSEDQSSASQFLPIRFVDKNKLINFDKLMIAFDAYILSETLKREITYGKIIHGDGFSSVKVKTTSLKSEIKKIVGKINLLLTDVAPPDHMLNRHCPECEYHNRCRAKAIEKDDLSLLGGMTEKERNKLNSKGIFTVRQLSYTFRPRRRPRILLNKREKYHHSLKALAIRENKIHVLGNPELCIEGTPVYFDVEGLPDSEFYYLIGLRVRHVDSEEQHSLWAGSQYEEKQNWNIFLELLATLESPVLLHYGSYETTFIKTMSDRYGTSIKEFDAKHILSSAINILSIIYGHIYFPVHSNGLKEIAKHYGMNWSSEDASGITTIVWRYQWEVLKESAIKDKIVQYNSEDCVALVLITDIIRNLGESGHNIIKAENLKPHEFYCKYGKVDFKVPELEDINIAAYWNYQRDKIKIVQNSDNRTLNNASISKIRSKYKINSTIIIPKPEKCPRCSRKIMRKEKHYCYQRTIYDIKFMRYGIKRYITKYILNYYRCSKCNKLISRSFDFIDQHQYGYNIRILTIYLNIEHMLPINKISKLYSHLFEFNIKRGTLLTFKVHLASYYQQTYEYILSKIINGKVIHVDETKVNTNKGIGYVWVVATNESVICFYCPTREGGKITEVLSNFKGVLVSDFYSVYDSIECPQQKCVVHLIRDMNDAMLHEPFNNELKSLISEFATLFKSIIYTISRYGLKTYHLKKHKKEVTSFFSSLGKKKYCSEKALQFKSRLEKVGNKLFTFLDYDDVPWNNNNAEHAIKPFASIRQDISGLTTEKGLNECLILLSMSETCKYRGLEFLDFMKSKEKDIDIFTASRRKRRIHGSTKHSVNIINPNLHDNC
;
A
#
# COMPACT_ATOMS: atom_id res chain seq x y z
N MET A 1 -26.35 -20.94 -33.20
CA MET A 1 -25.54 -22.17 -33.49
C MET A 1 -25.87 -23.18 -32.41
N ALA A 2 -25.94 -24.47 -32.72
CA ALA A 2 -26.26 -25.48 -31.70
C ALA A 2 -25.10 -25.67 -30.70
N ILE A 3 -25.41 -25.79 -29.40
CA ILE A 3 -24.48 -26.25 -28.38
C ILE A 3 -24.51 -27.77 -28.37
N SER A 4 -23.53 -28.40 -29.01
CA SER A 4 -23.32 -29.84 -28.95
C SER A 4 -22.61 -30.28 -27.66
N SER A 5 -22.64 -31.57 -27.33
CA SER A 5 -21.86 -32.15 -26.21
C SER A 5 -20.39 -31.73 -26.24
N ASN A 6 -19.77 -31.63 -27.42
CA ASN A 6 -18.36 -31.26 -27.57
C ASN A 6 -18.12 -29.78 -27.26
N VAL A 7 -19.06 -28.90 -27.63
CA VAL A 7 -19.01 -27.47 -27.31
C VAL A 7 -19.24 -27.23 -25.81
N PHE A 8 -20.13 -28.02 -25.18
CA PHE A 8 -20.38 -27.98 -23.74
C PHE A 8 -19.16 -28.48 -22.93
N ASP A 9 -18.60 -29.63 -23.29
CA ASP A 9 -17.35 -30.17 -22.72
C ASP A 9 -16.21 -29.14 -22.82
N ALA A 10 -15.98 -28.61 -24.03
CA ALA A 10 -14.95 -27.63 -24.27
C ALA A 10 -15.11 -26.39 -23.37
N TYR A 11 -16.33 -25.96 -23.07
CA TYR A 11 -16.59 -24.84 -22.17
C TYR A 11 -16.25 -25.14 -20.70
N LEU A 12 -16.53 -26.35 -20.21
CA LEU A 12 -16.18 -26.76 -18.83
C LEU A 12 -14.66 -26.63 -18.60
N HIS A 13 -13.87 -26.95 -19.62
CA HIS A 13 -12.42 -26.88 -19.60
C HIS A 13 -11.83 -25.49 -19.95
N CYS A 14 -12.37 -24.81 -20.98
CA CYS A 14 -11.86 -23.53 -21.47
C CYS A 14 -12.85 -22.80 -22.40
N ALA A 15 -13.30 -21.59 -22.01
CA ALA A 15 -14.14 -20.74 -22.87
C ALA A 15 -13.52 -20.45 -24.25
N THR A 16 -12.20 -20.25 -24.33
CA THR A 16 -11.50 -20.06 -25.62
C THR A 16 -11.54 -21.33 -26.49
N LYS A 17 -11.40 -22.53 -25.90
CA LYS A 17 -11.56 -23.82 -26.63
C LYS A 17 -12.98 -23.94 -27.19
N CYS A 18 -13.99 -23.65 -26.37
CA CYS A 18 -15.40 -23.65 -26.76
C CYS A 18 -15.67 -22.72 -27.95
N TRP A 19 -15.20 -21.47 -27.88
CA TRP A 19 -15.37 -20.49 -28.95
C TRP A 19 -14.64 -20.92 -30.24
N LEU A 20 -13.38 -21.39 -30.17
CA LEU A 20 -12.63 -21.85 -31.35
C LEU A 20 -13.31 -23.06 -32.02
N LEU A 21 -13.70 -24.06 -31.24
CA LEU A 21 -14.40 -25.25 -31.72
C LEU A 21 -15.74 -24.87 -32.40
N SER A 22 -16.47 -23.90 -31.84
CA SER A 22 -17.70 -23.38 -32.45
C SER A 22 -17.51 -22.64 -33.78
N ARG A 23 -16.30 -22.16 -34.07
CA ARG A 23 -15.99 -21.47 -35.34
C ARG A 23 -15.41 -22.42 -36.41
N GLY A 24 -15.32 -23.72 -36.12
CA GLY A 24 -14.72 -24.72 -37.02
C GLY A 24 -13.19 -24.59 -37.14
N GLU A 25 -12.55 -23.93 -36.17
CA GLU A 25 -11.10 -23.72 -36.17
C GLU A 25 -10.37 -25.04 -35.87
N VAL A 26 -9.46 -25.44 -36.76
CA VAL A 26 -8.70 -26.68 -36.61
C VAL A 26 -7.62 -26.49 -35.52
N GLY A 27 -7.55 -27.43 -34.59
CA GLY A 27 -6.47 -27.49 -33.59
C GLY A 27 -5.12 -27.80 -34.24
N LEU A 28 -4.03 -27.37 -33.61
CA LEU A 28 -2.73 -27.94 -33.94
C LEU A 28 -2.63 -29.31 -33.26
N SER A 29 -1.98 -30.28 -33.91
CA SER A 29 -1.84 -31.62 -33.36
C SER A 29 -1.26 -31.56 -31.93
N ASN A 30 -1.90 -32.29 -31.02
CA ASN A 30 -1.45 -32.48 -29.65
C ASN A 30 -1.63 -33.97 -29.36
N ILE A 31 -0.50 -34.68 -29.28
CA ILE A 31 -0.40 -36.13 -29.12
C ILE A 31 -1.29 -36.64 -27.97
N TYR A 32 -1.34 -35.91 -26.85
CA TYR A 32 -2.18 -36.30 -25.72
C TYR A 32 -3.67 -36.10 -25.99
N ALA A 33 -4.06 -35.00 -26.65
CA ALA A 33 -5.46 -34.75 -27.01
C ALA A 33 -5.98 -35.77 -28.05
N GLU A 34 -5.12 -36.22 -28.96
CA GLU A 34 -5.41 -37.29 -29.92
C GLU A 34 -5.54 -38.65 -29.23
N TRP A 35 -4.52 -39.07 -28.48
CA TRP A 35 -4.55 -40.30 -27.68
C TRP A 35 -5.74 -40.37 -26.72
N MET A 36 -6.09 -39.27 -26.05
CA MET A 36 -7.23 -39.22 -25.13
C MET A 36 -8.57 -39.42 -25.86
N ARG A 37 -8.71 -38.96 -27.11
CA ARG A 37 -9.90 -39.23 -27.93
C ARG A 37 -9.99 -40.71 -28.30
N GLU A 38 -8.90 -41.28 -28.80
CA GLU A 38 -8.82 -42.70 -29.18
C GLU A 38 -9.10 -43.63 -27.99
N LYS A 39 -8.47 -43.35 -26.84
CA LYS A 39 -8.67 -44.11 -25.60
C LYS A 39 -10.12 -44.04 -25.12
N ASN A 40 -10.75 -42.86 -25.12
CA ASN A 40 -12.16 -42.71 -24.77
C ASN A 40 -13.09 -43.46 -25.74
N GLN A 41 -12.76 -43.48 -27.03
CA GLN A 41 -13.52 -44.21 -28.04
C GLN A 41 -13.38 -45.72 -27.84
N SER A 42 -12.17 -46.23 -27.62
CA SER A 42 -11.93 -47.65 -27.30
C SER A 42 -12.69 -48.07 -26.04
N TYR A 43 -12.55 -47.29 -24.95
CA TYR A 43 -13.24 -47.56 -23.69
C TYR A 43 -14.77 -47.53 -23.83
N ARG A 44 -15.32 -46.64 -24.66
CA ARG A 44 -16.75 -46.62 -25.00
C ARG A 44 -17.16 -47.90 -25.72
N THR A 45 -16.41 -48.34 -26.74
CA THR A 45 -16.70 -49.57 -27.48
C THR A 45 -16.68 -50.78 -26.56
N ASP A 46 -15.65 -50.95 -25.73
CA ASP A 46 -15.55 -52.04 -24.76
C ASP A 46 -16.67 -52.00 -23.71
N GLY A 47 -17.00 -50.81 -23.22
CA GLY A 47 -18.08 -50.59 -22.27
C GLY A 47 -19.46 -50.90 -22.86
N VAL A 48 -19.68 -50.58 -24.14
CA VAL A 48 -20.89 -50.97 -24.87
C VAL A 48 -20.95 -52.49 -25.05
N LEU A 49 -19.87 -53.16 -25.47
CA LEU A 49 -19.85 -54.62 -25.60
C LEU A 49 -20.17 -55.32 -24.27
N ARG A 50 -19.62 -54.84 -23.15
CA ARG A 50 -19.92 -55.35 -21.79
C ARG A 50 -21.35 -55.03 -21.32
N LEU A 51 -21.94 -53.93 -21.78
CA LEU A 51 -23.34 -53.61 -21.50
C LEU A 51 -24.28 -54.55 -22.27
N LEU A 52 -23.92 -54.86 -23.52
CA LEU A 52 -24.68 -55.75 -24.41
C LEU A 52 -24.58 -57.23 -24.03
N SER A 53 -23.43 -57.70 -23.51
CA SER A 53 -23.24 -59.12 -23.14
C SER A 53 -24.20 -59.63 -22.04
N ASN A 54 -24.95 -58.74 -21.39
CA ASN A 54 -25.96 -59.04 -20.37
C ASN A 54 -27.40 -58.97 -20.93
N LEU A 55 -27.56 -58.91 -22.26
CA LEU A 55 -28.83 -58.72 -22.98
C LEU A 55 -28.94 -59.70 -24.16
N GLN A 56 -30.17 -59.98 -24.59
CA GLN A 56 -30.46 -60.66 -25.85
C GLN A 56 -30.62 -59.62 -26.96
N ASP A 57 -30.19 -59.95 -28.18
CA ASP A 57 -30.06 -59.00 -29.31
C ASP A 57 -31.35 -58.25 -29.66
N ASP A 58 -32.51 -58.90 -29.52
CA ASP A 58 -33.85 -58.34 -29.83
C ASP A 58 -34.23 -57.10 -29.00
N TYR A 59 -33.45 -56.75 -27.97
CA TYR A 59 -33.71 -55.64 -27.05
C TYR A 59 -32.81 -54.41 -27.26
N VAL A 60 -32.03 -54.36 -28.34
CA VAL A 60 -31.06 -53.27 -28.62
C VAL A 60 -31.53 -52.38 -29.77
N ALA A 61 -31.48 -51.06 -29.60
CA ALA A 61 -31.76 -50.08 -30.66
C ALA A 61 -30.49 -49.34 -31.13
N SER A 62 -30.25 -49.39 -32.44
CA SER A 62 -29.14 -48.73 -33.15
C SER A 62 -29.49 -47.27 -33.51
N PRO A 63 -28.51 -46.34 -33.61
CA PRO A 63 -28.73 -44.92 -33.94
C PRO A 63 -29.49 -44.64 -35.24
N SER A 64 -29.60 -45.60 -36.17
CA SER A 64 -30.36 -45.47 -37.42
C SER A 64 -31.87 -45.72 -37.29
N VAL A 65 -32.34 -46.22 -36.14
CA VAL A 65 -33.76 -46.44 -35.90
C VAL A 65 -34.43 -45.10 -35.59
N ASN A 66 -35.56 -44.82 -36.25
CA ASN A 66 -36.36 -43.61 -36.00
C ASN A 66 -37.02 -43.71 -34.61
N LEU A 67 -36.24 -43.35 -33.59
CA LEU A 67 -36.47 -43.63 -32.18
C LEU A 67 -37.65 -42.83 -31.64
N SER A 68 -38.86 -43.33 -31.87
CA SER A 68 -40.03 -42.98 -31.07
C SER A 68 -39.83 -43.49 -29.64
N LEU A 69 -39.08 -42.72 -28.85
CA LEU A 69 -38.78 -43.00 -27.44
C LEU A 69 -40.06 -43.15 -26.57
N LYS A 70 -41.24 -42.78 -27.11
CA LYS A 70 -42.55 -42.91 -26.45
C LYS A 70 -43.25 -44.25 -26.70
N THR A 71 -42.87 -45.00 -27.74
CA THR A 71 -43.51 -46.27 -28.18
C THR A 71 -42.50 -47.41 -28.32
N ALA A 72 -41.41 -47.34 -27.56
CA ALA A 72 -40.24 -48.21 -27.68
C ALA A 72 -40.39 -49.57 -26.98
N PHE A 73 -40.04 -50.65 -27.67
CA PHE A 73 -39.96 -52.01 -27.12
C PHE A 73 -38.55 -52.42 -26.64
N TRP A 74 -37.50 -51.72 -27.07
CA TRP A 74 -36.11 -51.99 -26.67
C TRP A 74 -35.85 -51.72 -25.18
N LYS A 75 -34.75 -52.27 -24.68
CA LYS A 75 -34.23 -52.12 -23.30
C LYS A 75 -32.99 -51.22 -23.24
N VAL A 76 -32.14 -51.22 -24.28
CA VAL A 76 -31.02 -50.28 -24.42
C VAL A 76 -31.00 -49.67 -25.83
N ALA A 77 -30.79 -48.37 -25.93
CA ALA A 77 -30.49 -47.67 -27.18
C ALA A 77 -29.06 -47.09 -27.12
N LEU A 78 -28.29 -47.22 -28.20
CA LEU A 78 -26.89 -46.82 -28.27
C LEU A 78 -26.69 -45.56 -29.14
N ASP A 79 -25.66 -44.78 -28.82
CA ASP A 79 -25.16 -43.63 -29.62
C ASP A 79 -26.26 -42.63 -30.03
N VAL A 80 -27.25 -42.44 -29.14
CA VAL A 80 -28.48 -41.70 -29.42
C VAL A 80 -28.18 -40.20 -29.47
N THR A 81 -28.31 -39.61 -30.66
CA THR A 81 -28.16 -38.16 -30.85
C THR A 81 -29.52 -37.48 -30.72
N LEU A 82 -29.66 -36.58 -29.74
CA LEU A 82 -30.89 -35.86 -29.44
C LEU A 82 -30.72 -34.36 -29.64
N ASN A 83 -31.65 -33.76 -30.38
CA ASN A 83 -31.72 -32.34 -30.68
C ASN A 83 -32.92 -31.70 -29.99
N CYS A 84 -32.69 -30.67 -29.18
CA CYS A 84 -33.74 -29.89 -28.52
C CYS A 84 -33.45 -28.39 -28.61
N LYS A 85 -34.23 -27.67 -29.44
CA LYS A 85 -34.03 -26.23 -29.73
C LYS A 85 -32.64 -25.99 -30.33
N GLU A 86 -31.76 -25.32 -29.60
CA GLU A 86 -30.37 -25.03 -29.97
C GLU A 86 -29.37 -25.92 -29.21
N LEU A 87 -29.82 -27.03 -28.60
CA LEU A 87 -28.98 -27.96 -27.86
C LEU A 87 -28.95 -29.33 -28.56
N GLU A 88 -27.76 -29.93 -28.60
CA GLU A 88 -27.51 -31.26 -29.16
C GLU A 88 -26.70 -32.08 -28.15
N SER A 89 -27.10 -33.35 -27.93
CA SER A 89 -26.25 -34.31 -27.21
C SER A 89 -26.22 -35.67 -27.89
N CYS A 90 -25.02 -36.22 -28.00
CA CYS A 90 -24.78 -37.63 -28.31
C CYS A 90 -24.66 -38.40 -26.99
N ILE A 91 -25.73 -39.09 -26.60
CA ILE A 91 -25.78 -39.90 -25.38
C ILE A 91 -25.21 -41.29 -25.70
N HIS A 92 -24.23 -41.77 -24.93
CA HIS A 92 -23.51 -43.01 -25.29
C HIS A 92 -24.44 -44.23 -25.24
N ALA A 93 -25.28 -44.34 -24.21
CA ALA A 93 -26.39 -45.30 -24.18
C ALA A 93 -27.57 -44.77 -23.35
N ILE A 94 -28.76 -45.28 -23.60
CA ILE A 94 -29.99 -45.03 -22.82
C ILE A 94 -30.58 -46.38 -22.42
N GLU A 95 -30.63 -46.65 -21.11
CA GLU A 95 -31.28 -47.82 -20.54
C GLU A 95 -32.75 -47.48 -20.21
N ARG A 96 -33.70 -48.25 -20.75
CA ARG A 96 -35.14 -48.15 -20.44
C ARG A 96 -35.47 -49.12 -19.33
N ILE A 97 -35.93 -48.58 -18.20
CA ILE A 97 -36.39 -49.34 -17.05
C ILE A 97 -37.93 -49.44 -17.16
N PRO A 98 -38.50 -50.61 -17.46
CA PRO A 98 -39.94 -50.80 -17.43
C PRO A 98 -40.46 -50.64 -15.99
N SER A 99 -41.70 -50.19 -15.85
CA SER A 99 -42.41 -50.14 -14.58
C SER A 99 -43.11 -51.47 -14.30
N GLU A 100 -43.25 -51.81 -13.02
CA GLU A 100 -43.99 -52.99 -12.56
C GLU A 100 -45.51 -52.78 -12.69
N ASP A 101 -46.00 -51.54 -12.52
CA ASP A 101 -47.38 -51.16 -12.81
C ASP A 101 -47.60 -50.78 -14.28
N GLN A 102 -48.59 -51.42 -14.93
CA GLN A 102 -49.04 -51.12 -16.30
C GLN A 102 -49.58 -49.68 -16.48
N SER A 103 -49.89 -48.98 -15.39
CA SER A 103 -50.40 -47.60 -15.38
C SER A 103 -49.32 -46.53 -15.29
N SER A 104 -48.07 -46.91 -14.98
CA SER A 104 -46.96 -45.96 -14.82
C SER A 104 -46.02 -45.97 -16.03
N ALA A 105 -45.32 -44.85 -16.26
CA ALA A 105 -44.50 -44.68 -17.44
C ALA A 105 -43.07 -45.22 -17.23
N SER A 106 -42.54 -45.97 -18.21
CA SER A 106 -41.15 -46.45 -18.17
C SER A 106 -40.16 -45.31 -17.93
N GLN A 107 -39.18 -45.54 -17.04
CA GLN A 107 -38.11 -44.60 -16.75
C GLN A 107 -36.98 -44.76 -17.77
N PHE A 108 -36.27 -43.67 -18.04
CA PHE A 108 -35.09 -43.66 -18.92
C PHE A 108 -33.86 -43.23 -18.12
N LEU A 109 -32.78 -43.97 -18.28
CA LEU A 109 -31.51 -43.76 -17.60
C LEU A 109 -30.42 -43.54 -18.66
N PRO A 110 -29.96 -42.30 -18.89
CA PRO A 110 -28.81 -42.06 -19.74
C PRO A 110 -27.55 -42.65 -19.07
N ILE A 111 -26.69 -43.24 -19.89
CA ILE A 111 -25.44 -43.86 -19.51
C ILE A 111 -24.31 -43.18 -20.29
N ARG A 112 -23.23 -42.83 -19.58
CA ARG A 112 -21.99 -42.31 -20.18
C ARG A 112 -20.79 -43.16 -19.73
N PHE A 113 -19.88 -43.42 -20.65
CA PHE A 113 -18.64 -44.15 -20.41
C PHE A 113 -17.50 -43.14 -20.25
N VAL A 114 -16.66 -43.30 -19.23
CA VAL A 114 -15.53 -42.42 -18.89
C VAL A 114 -14.35 -43.30 -18.47
N ASP A 115 -13.21 -43.23 -19.16
CA ASP A 115 -12.08 -44.14 -18.91
C ASP A 115 -11.44 -43.99 -17.51
N LYS A 116 -11.59 -42.81 -16.89
CA LYS A 116 -10.92 -42.43 -15.63
C LYS A 116 -11.42 -43.21 -14.41
N ASN A 117 -10.48 -43.70 -13.60
CA ASN A 117 -10.78 -44.33 -12.31
C ASN A 117 -11.39 -43.34 -11.30
N LYS A 118 -11.02 -42.06 -11.33
CA LYS A 118 -11.50 -41.01 -10.41
C LYS A 118 -12.37 -39.98 -11.12
N LEU A 119 -13.67 -40.00 -10.86
CA LEU A 119 -14.63 -39.04 -11.44
C LEU A 119 -14.55 -37.64 -10.82
N ILE A 120 -14.47 -36.62 -11.68
CA ILE A 120 -14.51 -35.20 -11.32
C ILE A 120 -15.91 -34.60 -11.49
N ASN A 121 -16.09 -33.33 -11.12
CA ASN A 121 -17.40 -32.66 -11.25
C ASN A 121 -17.82 -32.46 -12.72
N PHE A 122 -16.87 -32.35 -13.65
CA PHE A 122 -17.18 -32.19 -15.07
C PHE A 122 -17.89 -33.42 -15.63
N ASP A 123 -17.46 -34.63 -15.30
CA ASP A 123 -18.13 -35.88 -15.73
C ASP A 123 -19.59 -35.93 -15.26
N LYS A 124 -19.85 -35.45 -14.04
CA LYS A 124 -21.20 -35.34 -13.46
C LYS A 124 -22.05 -34.27 -14.15
N LEU A 125 -21.45 -33.17 -14.62
CA LEU A 125 -22.13 -32.15 -15.42
C LEU A 125 -22.41 -32.66 -16.86
N MET A 126 -21.52 -33.45 -17.45
CA MET A 126 -21.73 -34.06 -18.78
C MET A 126 -22.95 -34.99 -18.78
N ILE A 127 -23.05 -35.94 -17.84
CA ILE A 127 -24.25 -36.80 -17.75
C ILE A 127 -25.52 -36.01 -17.38
N ALA A 128 -25.40 -34.91 -16.64
CA ALA A 128 -26.52 -34.04 -16.34
C ALA A 128 -26.98 -33.20 -17.54
N PHE A 129 -26.08 -32.84 -18.46
CA PHE A 129 -26.41 -32.21 -19.74
C PHE A 129 -27.17 -33.19 -20.66
N ASP A 130 -26.70 -34.43 -20.76
CA ASP A 130 -27.39 -35.50 -21.50
C ASP A 130 -28.79 -35.74 -20.95
N ALA A 131 -28.92 -35.90 -19.63
CA ALA A 131 -30.20 -36.06 -18.96
C ALA A 131 -31.12 -34.84 -19.10
N TYR A 132 -30.56 -33.63 -19.20
CA TYR A 132 -31.34 -32.40 -19.42
C TYR A 132 -31.96 -32.38 -20.82
N ILE A 133 -31.19 -32.70 -21.86
CA ILE A 133 -31.67 -32.75 -23.25
C ILE A 133 -32.67 -33.91 -23.43
N LEU A 134 -32.38 -35.09 -22.87
CA LEU A 134 -33.32 -36.22 -22.84
C LEU A 134 -34.65 -35.84 -22.15
N SER A 135 -34.58 -35.09 -21.03
CA SER A 135 -35.75 -34.63 -20.28
C SER A 135 -36.63 -33.67 -21.07
N GLU A 136 -36.03 -32.66 -21.73
CA GLU A 136 -36.77 -31.69 -22.56
C GLU A 136 -37.35 -32.35 -23.82
N THR A 137 -36.61 -33.29 -24.44
CA THR A 137 -37.06 -34.05 -25.63
C THR A 137 -38.25 -34.96 -25.33
N LEU A 138 -38.20 -35.68 -24.20
CA LEU A 138 -39.29 -36.55 -23.75
C LEU A 138 -40.48 -35.80 -23.14
N LYS A 139 -40.28 -34.54 -22.73
CA LYS A 139 -41.17 -33.78 -21.83
C LYS A 139 -41.46 -34.54 -20.52
N ARG A 140 -40.45 -35.23 -19.98
CA ARG A 140 -40.49 -36.01 -18.73
C ARG A 140 -39.25 -35.71 -17.91
N GLU A 141 -39.33 -35.74 -16.57
CA GLU A 141 -38.14 -35.51 -15.74
C GLU A 141 -37.25 -36.76 -15.70
N ILE A 142 -35.94 -36.58 -15.95
CA ILE A 142 -34.92 -37.61 -15.81
C ILE A 142 -34.19 -37.37 -14.49
N THR A 143 -34.49 -38.19 -13.48
CA THR A 143 -34.03 -38.00 -12.09
C THR A 143 -32.57 -38.40 -11.87
N TYR A 144 -32.09 -39.37 -12.65
CA TYR A 144 -30.76 -39.95 -12.52
C TYR A 144 -30.10 -40.17 -13.89
N GLY A 145 -28.78 -40.14 -13.90
CA GLY A 145 -27.93 -40.70 -14.95
C GLY A 145 -26.93 -41.70 -14.35
N LYS A 146 -26.30 -42.51 -15.19
CA LYS A 146 -25.31 -43.53 -14.80
C LYS A 146 -23.99 -43.26 -15.51
N ILE A 147 -22.90 -43.25 -14.77
CA ILE A 147 -21.55 -43.19 -15.33
C ILE A 147 -20.90 -44.55 -15.12
N ILE A 148 -20.41 -45.18 -16.19
CA ILE A 148 -19.58 -46.39 -16.13
C ILE A 148 -18.14 -45.95 -16.33
N HIS A 149 -17.26 -46.27 -15.38
CA HIS A 149 -15.92 -45.69 -15.35
C HIS A 149 -14.82 -46.57 -14.77
N GLY A 150 -13.58 -46.21 -15.11
CA GLY A 150 -12.36 -46.87 -14.64
C GLY A 150 -12.12 -48.25 -15.24
N ASP A 151 -10.94 -48.81 -14.96
CA ASP A 151 -10.47 -50.07 -15.56
C ASP A 151 -11.40 -51.26 -15.22
N GLY A 152 -12.06 -51.19 -14.05
CA GLY A 152 -13.06 -52.18 -13.60
C GLY A 152 -14.49 -51.95 -14.11
N PHE A 153 -14.75 -50.95 -14.96
CA PHE A 153 -16.10 -50.58 -15.45
C PHE A 153 -17.12 -50.39 -14.31
N SER A 154 -16.71 -49.72 -13.23
CA SER A 154 -17.55 -49.44 -12.06
C SER A 154 -18.69 -48.49 -12.41
N SER A 155 -19.90 -48.71 -11.89
CA SER A 155 -21.06 -47.85 -12.20
C SER A 155 -21.45 -46.92 -11.04
N VAL A 156 -21.50 -45.62 -11.30
CA VAL A 156 -21.94 -44.58 -10.35
C VAL A 156 -23.24 -43.95 -10.82
N LYS A 157 -24.25 -43.88 -9.93
CA LYS A 157 -25.55 -43.25 -10.21
C LYS A 157 -25.53 -41.78 -9.74
N VAL A 158 -25.72 -40.85 -10.67
CA VAL A 158 -25.68 -39.40 -10.44
C VAL A 158 -27.10 -38.85 -10.41
N LYS A 159 -27.46 -38.06 -9.39
CA LYS A 159 -28.74 -37.34 -9.32
C LYS A 159 -28.68 -36.07 -10.19
N THR A 160 -29.35 -36.11 -11.33
CA THR A 160 -29.26 -35.08 -12.38
C THR A 160 -30.13 -33.86 -12.09
N THR A 161 -31.23 -34.03 -11.34
CA THR A 161 -32.14 -32.93 -10.98
C THR A 161 -31.50 -31.85 -10.13
N SER A 162 -30.55 -32.21 -9.25
CA SER A 162 -29.76 -31.23 -8.47
C SER A 162 -28.88 -30.32 -9.33
N LEU A 163 -28.39 -30.81 -10.48
CA LEU A 163 -27.49 -30.08 -11.37
C LEU A 163 -28.22 -29.26 -12.45
N LYS A 164 -29.53 -29.50 -12.66
CA LYS A 164 -30.37 -28.82 -13.68
C LYS A 164 -30.29 -27.29 -13.65
N SER A 165 -30.18 -26.68 -12.46
CA SER A 165 -30.04 -25.22 -12.32
C SER A 165 -28.65 -24.70 -12.73
N GLU A 166 -27.61 -25.51 -12.59
CA GLU A 166 -26.24 -25.19 -12.98
C GLU A 166 -26.06 -25.37 -14.49
N ILE A 167 -26.58 -26.46 -15.07
CA ILE A 167 -26.62 -26.68 -16.52
C ILE A 167 -27.27 -25.50 -17.25
N LYS A 168 -28.44 -25.02 -16.78
CA LYS A 168 -29.11 -23.83 -17.36
C LYS A 168 -28.26 -22.57 -17.29
N LYS A 169 -27.50 -22.36 -16.21
CA LYS A 169 -26.57 -21.21 -16.08
C LYS A 169 -25.37 -21.34 -17.02
N ILE A 170 -24.82 -22.55 -17.19
CA ILE A 170 -23.70 -22.81 -18.11
C ILE A 170 -24.15 -22.61 -19.56
N VAL A 171 -25.27 -23.22 -19.97
CA VAL A 171 -25.88 -23.03 -21.29
C VAL A 171 -26.14 -21.55 -21.59
N GLY A 172 -26.67 -20.79 -20.63
CA GLY A 172 -26.87 -19.34 -20.79
C GLY A 172 -25.56 -18.57 -21.02
N LYS A 173 -24.47 -18.94 -20.35
CA LYS A 173 -23.14 -18.34 -20.58
C LYS A 173 -22.54 -18.74 -21.93
N ILE A 174 -22.70 -19.99 -22.35
CA ILE A 174 -22.27 -20.45 -23.68
C ILE A 174 -23.02 -19.68 -24.76
N ASN A 175 -24.34 -19.55 -24.67
CA ASN A 175 -25.12 -18.76 -25.64
C ASN A 175 -24.61 -17.32 -25.73
N LEU A 176 -24.37 -16.64 -24.61
CA LEU A 176 -23.78 -15.29 -24.62
C LEU A 176 -22.40 -15.24 -25.31
N LEU A 177 -21.54 -16.22 -25.02
CA LEU A 177 -20.21 -16.35 -25.64
C LEU A 177 -20.27 -16.62 -27.16
N LEU A 178 -21.23 -17.41 -27.62
CA LEU A 178 -21.38 -17.80 -29.02
C LEU A 178 -22.12 -16.75 -29.86
N THR A 179 -22.94 -15.89 -29.24
CA THR A 179 -23.57 -14.75 -29.91
C THR A 179 -22.63 -13.57 -30.13
N ASP A 180 -21.51 -13.49 -29.40
CA ASP A 180 -20.52 -12.42 -29.60
C ASP A 180 -19.72 -12.63 -30.91
N VAL A 181 -19.44 -11.51 -31.57
CA VAL A 181 -18.59 -11.46 -32.77
C VAL A 181 -17.11 -11.43 -32.37
N ALA A 182 -16.80 -10.89 -31.19
CA ALA A 182 -15.44 -10.88 -30.65
C ALA A 182 -15.06 -12.26 -30.07
N PRO A 183 -13.78 -12.66 -30.15
CA PRO A 183 -13.27 -13.78 -29.37
C PRO A 183 -13.26 -13.43 -27.87
N PRO A 184 -13.43 -14.42 -26.97
CA PRO A 184 -13.29 -14.21 -25.54
C PRO A 184 -11.88 -13.73 -25.17
N ASP A 185 -11.76 -13.05 -24.03
CA ASP A 185 -10.47 -12.61 -23.49
C ASP A 185 -9.47 -13.77 -23.43
N HIS A 186 -8.30 -13.51 -24.01
CA HIS A 186 -7.32 -14.54 -24.33
C HIS A 186 -6.54 -14.96 -23.08
N MET A 187 -6.92 -16.09 -22.48
CA MET A 187 -6.38 -16.50 -21.18
C MET A 187 -5.81 -17.91 -21.18
N LEU A 188 -4.52 -18.04 -20.85
CA LEU A 188 -3.93 -19.33 -20.48
C LEU A 188 -4.47 -19.80 -19.12
N ASN A 189 -4.75 -21.11 -19.04
CA ASN A 189 -5.34 -21.79 -17.88
C ASN A 189 -4.71 -23.18 -17.65
N ARG A 190 -5.20 -23.94 -16.66
CA ARG A 190 -4.63 -25.26 -16.32
C ARG A 190 -4.89 -26.37 -17.35
N HIS A 191 -5.91 -26.24 -18.20
CA HIS A 191 -6.21 -27.22 -19.26
C HIS A 191 -5.29 -27.03 -20.48
N CYS A 192 -4.54 -25.92 -20.56
CA CYS A 192 -3.68 -25.62 -21.69
C CYS A 192 -2.75 -26.75 -22.16
N PRO A 193 -2.05 -27.51 -21.29
CA PRO A 193 -1.16 -28.60 -21.74
C PRO A 193 -1.88 -29.74 -22.49
N GLU A 194 -3.13 -30.02 -22.12
CA GLU A 194 -3.97 -31.08 -22.70
C GLU A 194 -4.76 -30.59 -23.95
N CYS A 195 -4.51 -29.37 -24.42
CA CYS A 195 -5.34 -28.70 -25.40
C CYS A 195 -4.66 -28.62 -26.78
N GLU A 196 -5.38 -29.03 -27.83
CA GLU A 196 -5.00 -28.90 -29.25
C GLU A 196 -4.78 -27.44 -29.72
N TYR A 197 -5.34 -26.46 -29.00
CA TYR A 197 -5.11 -25.04 -29.28
C TYR A 197 -3.93 -24.45 -28.50
N HIS A 198 -3.16 -25.24 -27.73
CA HIS A 198 -2.14 -24.72 -26.81
C HIS A 198 -1.15 -23.77 -27.50
N ASN A 199 -0.52 -24.22 -28.58
CA ASN A 199 0.57 -23.49 -29.23
C ASN A 199 0.08 -22.16 -29.83
N ARG A 200 -1.06 -22.18 -30.52
CA ARG A 200 -1.77 -20.98 -30.99
C ARG A 200 -2.09 -20.02 -29.83
N CYS A 201 -2.55 -20.54 -28.70
CA CYS A 201 -2.87 -19.73 -27.54
C CYS A 201 -1.64 -19.16 -26.84
N ARG A 202 -0.56 -19.95 -26.69
CA ARG A 202 0.68 -19.48 -26.08
C ARG A 202 1.35 -18.40 -26.94
N ALA A 203 1.38 -18.58 -28.27
CA ALA A 203 1.89 -17.58 -29.20
C ALA A 203 1.15 -16.23 -29.08
N LYS A 204 -0.19 -16.23 -29.10
CA LYS A 204 -0.99 -14.99 -28.94
C LYS A 204 -0.84 -14.34 -27.56
N ALA A 205 -0.59 -15.12 -26.51
CA ALA A 205 -0.31 -14.58 -25.17
C ALA A 205 1.07 -13.89 -25.13
N ILE A 206 2.09 -14.47 -25.78
CA ILE A 206 3.44 -13.88 -25.93
C ILE A 206 3.38 -12.59 -26.76
N GLU A 207 2.70 -12.62 -27.91
CA GLU A 207 2.51 -11.46 -28.79
C GLU A 207 1.90 -10.25 -28.06
N LYS A 208 0.90 -10.50 -27.21
CA LYS A 208 0.21 -9.48 -26.40
C LYS A 208 0.93 -9.12 -25.10
N ASP A 209 2.03 -9.80 -24.75
CA ASP A 209 2.70 -9.69 -23.45
C ASP A 209 1.74 -9.90 -22.26
N ASP A 210 0.79 -10.84 -22.41
CA ASP A 210 -0.39 -10.97 -21.55
C ASP A 210 -0.06 -11.51 -20.14
N LEU A 211 -0.77 -11.01 -19.12
CA LEU A 211 -0.57 -11.42 -17.72
C LEU A 211 -0.78 -12.91 -17.46
N SER A 212 -1.52 -13.64 -18.31
CA SER A 212 -1.72 -15.09 -18.19
C SER A 212 -0.47 -15.92 -18.51
N LEU A 213 0.58 -15.34 -19.08
CA LEU A 213 1.90 -15.96 -19.17
C LEU A 213 2.47 -16.29 -17.79
N LEU A 214 2.26 -15.41 -16.80
CA LEU A 214 2.86 -15.54 -15.47
C LEU A 214 2.23 -16.70 -14.69
N GLY A 215 2.99 -17.79 -14.58
CA GLY A 215 2.57 -19.01 -13.90
C GLY A 215 2.05 -18.76 -12.48
N GLY A 216 0.89 -19.35 -12.17
CA GLY A 216 0.24 -19.26 -10.86
C GLY A 216 -0.66 -18.03 -10.65
N MET A 217 -0.68 -17.05 -11.55
CA MET A 217 -1.55 -15.87 -11.39
C MET A 217 -3.03 -16.23 -11.59
N THR A 218 -3.88 -15.89 -10.62
CA THR A 218 -5.32 -16.18 -10.71
C THR A 218 -6.08 -15.15 -11.56
N GLU A 219 -7.22 -15.55 -12.13
CA GLU A 219 -8.12 -14.66 -12.88
C GLU A 219 -8.53 -13.43 -12.04
N LYS A 220 -8.80 -13.62 -10.74
CA LYS A 220 -9.14 -12.53 -9.81
C LYS A 220 -7.99 -11.53 -9.64
N GLU A 221 -6.74 -11.98 -9.70
CA GLU A 221 -5.57 -11.11 -9.63
C GLU A 221 -5.33 -10.38 -10.95
N ARG A 222 -5.51 -11.04 -12.10
CA ARG A 222 -5.48 -10.41 -13.43
C ARG A 222 -6.54 -9.30 -13.53
N ASN A 223 -7.79 -9.59 -13.18
CA ASN A 223 -8.88 -8.60 -13.24
C ASN A 223 -8.63 -7.38 -12.32
N LYS A 224 -7.92 -7.58 -11.20
CA LYS A 224 -7.51 -6.52 -10.27
C LYS A 224 -6.29 -5.69 -10.76
N LEU A 225 -5.51 -6.20 -11.71
CA LEU A 225 -4.46 -5.46 -12.40
C LEU A 225 -5.03 -4.70 -13.60
N ASN A 226 -5.91 -5.35 -14.37
CA ASN A 226 -6.63 -4.76 -15.50
C ASN A 226 -7.44 -3.52 -15.07
N SER A 227 -8.12 -3.57 -13.91
CA SER A 227 -8.85 -2.41 -13.35
C SER A 227 -7.97 -1.21 -12.94
N LYS A 228 -6.64 -1.38 -12.94
CA LYS A 228 -5.62 -0.33 -12.71
C LYS A 228 -4.90 0.11 -13.99
N GLY A 229 -5.32 -0.40 -15.14
CA GLY A 229 -4.66 -0.16 -16.43
C GLY A 229 -3.39 -0.98 -16.65
N ILE A 230 -3.17 -2.06 -15.88
CA ILE A 230 -2.03 -2.97 -16.06
C ILE A 230 -2.54 -4.23 -16.75
N PHE A 231 -2.24 -4.36 -18.04
CA PHE A 231 -2.69 -5.45 -18.91
C PHE A 231 -1.55 -6.36 -19.37
N THR A 232 -0.29 -5.93 -19.20
CA THR A 232 0.90 -6.61 -19.74
C THR A 232 1.95 -6.91 -18.67
N VAL A 233 2.76 -7.95 -18.87
CA VAL A 233 3.88 -8.31 -17.98
C VAL A 233 4.88 -7.15 -17.92
N ARG A 234 5.20 -6.51 -19.04
CA ARG A 234 6.05 -5.32 -19.10
C ARG A 234 5.49 -4.16 -18.28
N GLN A 235 4.19 -3.85 -18.34
CA GLN A 235 3.59 -2.84 -17.45
C GLN A 235 3.71 -3.25 -15.97
N LEU A 236 3.46 -4.53 -15.65
CA LEU A 236 3.55 -5.04 -14.29
C LEU A 236 4.96 -4.94 -13.70
N SER A 237 6.01 -5.10 -14.52
CA SER A 237 7.42 -4.97 -14.11
C SER A 237 7.74 -3.63 -13.43
N TYR A 238 7.15 -2.52 -13.92
CA TYR A 238 7.35 -1.18 -13.36
C TYR A 238 6.63 -0.94 -12.03
N THR A 239 5.80 -1.88 -11.58
CA THR A 239 5.01 -1.75 -10.34
C THR A 239 5.73 -2.32 -9.11
N PHE A 240 6.79 -3.11 -9.30
CA PHE A 240 7.55 -3.63 -8.16
C PHE A 240 8.24 -2.47 -7.43
N ARG A 241 8.05 -2.40 -6.11
CA ARG A 241 8.70 -1.41 -5.25
C ARG A 241 9.44 -2.12 -4.12
N PRO A 242 10.77 -2.01 -4.05
CA PRO A 242 11.54 -2.63 -2.97
C PRO A 242 11.12 -2.05 -1.63
N ARG A 243 10.87 -2.92 -0.65
CA ARG A 243 10.48 -2.56 0.71
C ARG A 243 11.17 -3.49 1.68
N ARG A 244 11.87 -2.94 2.68
CA ARG A 244 12.40 -3.74 3.80
C ARG A 244 11.25 -4.43 4.52
N ARG A 245 11.39 -5.73 4.75
CA ARG A 245 10.40 -6.53 5.46
C ARG A 245 10.30 -6.09 6.92
N PRO A 246 9.09 -5.83 7.46
CA PRO A 246 8.92 -5.53 8.89
C PRO A 246 9.43 -6.69 9.76
N ARG A 247 10.15 -6.39 10.85
CA ARG A 247 10.72 -7.42 11.76
C ARG A 247 9.71 -8.46 12.25
N ILE A 248 8.45 -8.06 12.43
CA ILE A 248 7.33 -8.92 12.86
C ILE A 248 7.01 -10.05 11.85
N LEU A 249 7.41 -9.89 10.59
CA LEU A 249 7.13 -10.85 9.52
C LEU A 249 8.31 -11.76 9.18
N LEU A 250 9.50 -11.59 9.78
CA LEU A 250 10.70 -12.37 9.47
C LEU A 250 10.45 -13.90 9.55
N ASN A 251 9.74 -14.35 10.59
CA ASN A 251 9.45 -15.77 10.83
C ASN A 251 8.27 -16.32 10.00
N LYS A 252 7.76 -15.57 9.01
CA LYS A 252 6.69 -16.04 8.10
C LYS A 252 7.26 -16.33 6.71
N ARG A 253 6.65 -17.24 5.96
CA ARG A 253 7.00 -17.48 4.55
C ARG A 253 6.90 -16.19 3.73
N GLU A 254 7.81 -15.99 2.78
CA GLU A 254 7.72 -14.83 1.89
C GLU A 254 6.50 -14.88 0.99
N LYS A 255 5.98 -13.70 0.64
CA LYS A 255 4.90 -13.60 -0.34
C LYS A 255 5.48 -13.66 -1.74
N TYR A 256 4.89 -14.48 -2.61
CA TYR A 256 5.25 -14.46 -4.03
C TYR A 256 4.83 -13.14 -4.71
N HIS A 257 5.75 -12.53 -5.46
CA HIS A 257 5.58 -11.24 -6.10
C HIS A 257 5.61 -11.37 -7.63
N HIS A 258 4.45 -11.47 -8.27
CA HIS A 258 4.35 -11.47 -9.74
C HIS A 258 4.99 -10.24 -10.41
N SER A 259 5.01 -9.08 -9.75
CA SER A 259 5.71 -7.90 -10.27
C SER A 259 7.24 -8.00 -10.19
N LEU A 260 7.80 -8.80 -9.27
CA LEU A 260 9.22 -9.12 -9.26
C LEU A 260 9.57 -10.18 -10.32
N LYS A 261 8.68 -11.14 -10.55
CA LYS A 261 8.79 -12.09 -11.68
C LYS A 261 8.77 -11.36 -13.03
N ALA A 262 7.87 -10.41 -13.20
CA ALA A 262 7.81 -9.54 -14.38
C ALA A 262 9.05 -8.64 -14.54
N LEU A 263 9.66 -8.19 -13.43
CA LEU A 263 10.93 -7.46 -13.44
C LEU A 263 12.07 -8.35 -13.91
N ALA A 264 12.18 -9.58 -13.38
CA ALA A 264 13.17 -10.56 -13.78
C ALA A 264 13.14 -10.87 -15.27
N ILE A 265 11.94 -11.11 -15.83
CA ILE A 265 11.74 -11.34 -17.27
C ILE A 265 12.20 -10.13 -18.09
N ARG A 266 11.79 -8.90 -17.70
CA ARG A 266 12.17 -7.68 -18.43
C ARG A 266 13.68 -7.42 -18.42
N GLU A 267 14.33 -7.62 -17.27
CA GLU A 267 15.76 -7.33 -17.10
C GLU A 267 16.65 -8.51 -17.52
N ASN A 268 16.04 -9.66 -17.83
CA ASN A 268 16.69 -10.94 -18.12
C ASN A 268 17.71 -11.35 -17.03
N LYS A 269 17.31 -11.22 -15.77
CA LYS A 269 18.17 -11.41 -14.58
C LYS A 269 17.47 -12.17 -13.47
N ILE A 270 18.25 -12.85 -12.63
CA ILE A 270 17.74 -13.50 -11.42
C ILE A 270 17.56 -12.42 -10.34
N HIS A 271 16.34 -12.27 -9.82
CA HIS A 271 16.12 -11.46 -8.62
C HIS A 271 15.95 -12.35 -7.39
N VAL A 272 16.65 -12.01 -6.31
CA VAL A 272 16.63 -12.76 -5.04
C VAL A 272 16.02 -11.91 -3.93
N LEU A 273 15.08 -12.47 -3.17
CA LEU A 273 14.35 -11.85 -2.06
C LEU A 273 14.63 -12.58 -0.75
N GLY A 274 15.19 -11.86 0.22
CA GLY A 274 15.77 -12.46 1.43
C GLY A 274 17.08 -13.20 1.15
N ASN A 275 17.45 -14.11 2.04
CA ASN A 275 18.55 -15.06 1.86
C ASN A 275 17.94 -16.48 1.84
N PRO A 276 17.66 -17.07 0.67
CA PRO A 276 17.33 -18.49 0.59
C PRO A 276 18.61 -19.30 0.89
N GLU A 277 18.57 -20.11 1.95
CA GLU A 277 19.66 -21.01 2.32
C GLU A 277 19.32 -22.42 1.83
N LEU A 278 20.26 -23.03 1.11
CA LEU A 278 20.22 -24.43 0.66
C LEU A 278 21.44 -25.13 1.27
N CYS A 279 21.24 -25.74 2.44
CA CYS A 279 22.28 -26.58 3.05
C CYS A 279 22.10 -28.02 2.58
N ILE A 280 23.18 -28.64 2.10
CA ILE A 280 23.23 -30.03 1.70
C ILE A 280 24.40 -30.64 2.47
N GLU A 281 24.09 -31.26 3.60
CA GLU A 281 25.05 -31.90 4.51
C GLU A 281 24.95 -33.42 4.32
N GLY A 282 25.81 -33.97 3.45
CA GLY A 282 25.80 -35.39 3.09
C GLY A 282 25.84 -35.63 1.57
N THR A 283 25.55 -36.86 1.14
CA THR A 283 25.59 -37.26 -0.27
C THR A 283 24.30 -36.82 -1.00
N PRO A 284 24.35 -35.89 -1.98
CA PRO A 284 23.16 -35.46 -2.70
C PRO A 284 22.64 -36.54 -3.66
N VAL A 285 21.37 -36.90 -3.49
CA VAL A 285 20.62 -37.83 -4.35
C VAL A 285 19.49 -37.07 -5.03
N TYR A 286 19.63 -36.80 -6.32
CA TYR A 286 18.62 -36.12 -7.11
C TYR A 286 17.64 -37.15 -7.67
N PHE A 287 16.36 -37.03 -7.35
CA PHE A 287 15.38 -38.01 -7.77
C PHE A 287 14.11 -37.40 -8.37
N ASP A 288 13.54 -38.15 -9.30
CA ASP A 288 12.33 -37.84 -10.05
C ASP A 288 11.56 -39.15 -10.30
N VAL A 289 10.23 -39.08 -10.33
CA VAL A 289 9.37 -40.27 -10.44
C VAL A 289 8.25 -40.07 -11.43
N GLU A 290 7.99 -41.10 -12.23
CA GLU A 290 6.91 -41.13 -13.20
C GLU A 290 5.83 -42.14 -12.79
N GLY A 291 4.57 -41.71 -12.88
CA GLY A 291 3.43 -42.50 -12.42
C GLY A 291 2.12 -42.13 -13.11
N LEU A 292 1.14 -43.00 -12.97
CA LEU A 292 -0.20 -42.85 -13.55
C LEU A 292 -1.15 -42.24 -12.48
N PRO A 293 -1.63 -40.98 -12.65
CA PRO A 293 -2.39 -40.29 -11.60
C PRO A 293 -3.71 -40.97 -11.21
N ASP A 294 -4.35 -41.66 -12.16
CA ASP A 294 -5.65 -42.29 -11.97
C ASP A 294 -5.57 -43.66 -11.28
N SER A 295 -4.48 -44.41 -11.44
CA SER A 295 -4.29 -45.75 -10.84
C SER A 295 -3.33 -45.76 -9.64
N GLU A 296 -2.71 -44.62 -9.30
CA GLU A 296 -1.71 -44.49 -8.22
C GLU A 296 -0.53 -45.47 -8.36
N PHE A 297 -0.19 -45.83 -9.59
CA PHE A 297 0.90 -46.74 -9.94
C PHE A 297 2.12 -45.95 -10.43
N TYR A 298 3.27 -46.14 -9.80
CA TYR A 298 4.53 -45.51 -10.17
C TYR A 298 5.38 -46.50 -10.94
N TYR A 299 5.68 -46.16 -12.20
CA TYR A 299 6.29 -47.08 -13.16
C TYR A 299 7.78 -46.84 -13.39
N LEU A 300 8.33 -45.73 -12.89
CA LEU A 300 9.76 -45.45 -12.95
C LEU A 300 10.20 -44.57 -11.77
N ILE A 301 11.30 -44.97 -11.12
CA ILE A 301 12.04 -44.16 -10.15
C ILE A 301 13.42 -43.84 -10.77
N GLY A 302 13.71 -42.56 -10.97
CA GLY A 302 15.02 -42.07 -11.41
C GLY A 302 15.83 -41.57 -10.23
N LEU A 303 17.09 -41.98 -10.14
CA LEU A 303 18.04 -41.55 -9.11
C LEU A 303 19.33 -41.13 -9.78
N ARG A 304 19.83 -39.93 -9.45
CA ARG A 304 21.18 -39.50 -9.79
C ARG A 304 21.94 -39.19 -8.52
N VAL A 305 22.91 -40.05 -8.18
CA VAL A 305 23.78 -39.88 -7.02
C VAL A 305 25.02 -39.13 -7.48
N ARG A 306 25.38 -38.05 -6.79
CA ARG A 306 26.62 -37.31 -7.07
C ARG A 306 27.60 -37.53 -5.93
N HIS A 307 28.67 -38.25 -6.22
CA HIS A 307 29.84 -38.40 -5.37
C HIS A 307 30.83 -37.25 -5.62
N VAL A 308 31.99 -37.28 -4.97
CA VAL A 308 33.04 -36.25 -5.15
C VAL A 308 33.62 -36.27 -6.56
N ASP A 309 33.84 -37.47 -7.11
CA ASP A 309 34.55 -37.68 -8.39
C ASP A 309 33.70 -38.37 -9.48
N SER A 310 32.45 -38.76 -9.18
CA SER A 310 31.55 -39.46 -10.12
C SER A 310 30.08 -39.07 -9.97
N GLU A 311 29.32 -39.22 -11.04
CA GLU A 311 27.85 -39.18 -11.01
C GLU A 311 27.29 -40.51 -11.51
N GLU A 312 26.48 -41.17 -10.69
CA GLU A 312 25.84 -42.45 -10.99
C GLU A 312 24.34 -42.26 -11.21
N GLN A 313 23.81 -42.89 -12.26
CA GLN A 313 22.39 -42.83 -12.63
C GLN A 313 21.77 -44.23 -12.49
N HIS A 314 20.71 -44.34 -11.69
CA HIS A 314 19.87 -45.53 -11.60
C HIS A 314 18.46 -45.21 -12.11
N SER A 315 17.82 -46.21 -12.72
CA SER A 315 16.48 -46.11 -13.28
C SER A 315 15.71 -47.40 -13.01
N LEU A 316 14.82 -47.37 -12.01
CA LEU A 316 14.09 -48.53 -11.52
C LEU A 316 12.73 -48.60 -12.21
N TRP A 317 12.65 -49.36 -13.31
CA TRP A 317 11.44 -49.52 -14.12
C TRP A 317 10.51 -50.60 -13.58
N ALA A 318 9.20 -50.32 -13.49
CA ALA A 318 8.17 -51.29 -13.12
C ALA A 318 7.14 -51.47 -14.25
N GLY A 319 7.04 -52.69 -14.75
CA GLY A 319 5.96 -53.15 -15.63
C GLY A 319 4.65 -53.44 -14.88
N SER A 320 4.74 -53.82 -13.59
CA SER A 320 3.63 -54.31 -12.77
C SER A 320 3.68 -53.81 -11.31
N GLN A 321 2.57 -53.90 -10.57
CA GLN A 321 2.51 -53.57 -9.12
C GLN A 321 3.44 -54.45 -8.26
N TYR A 322 3.81 -55.64 -8.74
CA TYR A 322 4.79 -56.49 -8.09
C TYR A 322 6.21 -55.90 -8.23
N GLU A 323 6.57 -55.48 -9.44
CA GLU A 323 7.84 -54.79 -9.72
C GLU A 323 7.90 -53.41 -9.05
N GLU A 324 6.79 -52.67 -8.92
CA GLU A 324 6.73 -51.41 -8.13
C GLU A 324 7.15 -51.64 -6.67
N LYS A 325 6.69 -52.73 -6.05
CA LYS A 325 7.12 -53.12 -4.70
C LYS A 325 8.59 -53.55 -4.65
N GLN A 326 9.09 -54.26 -5.66
CA GLN A 326 10.51 -54.63 -5.72
C GLN A 326 11.40 -53.38 -5.87
N ASN A 327 11.03 -52.46 -6.76
CA ASN A 327 11.75 -51.21 -6.99
C ASN A 327 11.72 -50.29 -5.77
N TRP A 328 10.64 -50.31 -4.97
CA TRP A 328 10.62 -49.62 -3.67
C TRP A 328 11.68 -50.16 -2.71
N ASN A 329 11.79 -51.48 -2.59
CA ASN A 329 12.82 -52.10 -1.75
C ASN A 329 14.22 -51.78 -2.27
N ILE A 330 14.45 -51.88 -3.59
CA ILE A 330 15.75 -51.53 -4.22
C ILE A 330 16.10 -50.05 -4.00
N PHE A 331 15.12 -49.15 -4.10
CA PHE A 331 15.29 -47.72 -3.79
C PHE A 331 15.75 -47.51 -2.33
N LEU A 332 15.10 -48.18 -1.37
CA LEU A 332 15.51 -48.10 0.03
C LEU A 332 16.89 -48.74 0.28
N GLU A 333 17.22 -49.86 -0.36
CA GLU A 333 18.51 -50.52 -0.28
C GLU A 333 19.65 -49.65 -0.85
N LEU A 334 19.46 -49.03 -2.01
CA LEU A 334 20.41 -48.09 -2.62
C LEU A 334 20.68 -46.89 -1.69
N LEU A 335 19.65 -46.32 -1.08
CA LEU A 335 19.83 -45.23 -0.12
C LEU A 335 20.57 -45.68 1.14
N ALA A 336 20.34 -46.92 1.59
CA ALA A 336 21.02 -47.49 2.75
C ALA A 336 22.51 -47.81 2.50
N THR A 337 22.99 -47.86 1.25
CA THR A 337 24.42 -47.99 0.94
C THR A 337 25.17 -46.65 0.90
N LEU A 338 24.47 -45.51 0.94
CA LEU A 338 25.08 -44.18 0.84
C LEU A 338 25.37 -43.59 2.23
N GLU A 339 26.49 -42.87 2.34
CA GLU A 339 26.81 -42.12 3.54
C GLU A 339 25.96 -40.83 3.61
N SER A 340 25.09 -40.75 4.62
CA SER A 340 24.20 -39.61 4.89
C SER A 340 23.48 -39.06 3.63
N PRO A 341 22.59 -39.84 2.99
CA PRO A 341 21.93 -39.41 1.76
C PRO A 341 20.95 -38.25 1.99
N VAL A 342 21.08 -37.20 1.18
CA VAL A 342 20.18 -36.05 1.14
C VAL A 342 19.39 -36.10 -0.16
N LEU A 343 18.11 -36.46 -0.08
CA LEU A 343 17.22 -36.56 -1.24
C LEU A 343 16.74 -35.18 -1.68
N LEU A 344 17.03 -34.81 -2.94
CA LEU A 344 16.57 -33.58 -3.57
C LEU A 344 15.53 -33.92 -4.64
N HIS A 345 14.44 -33.15 -4.66
CA HIS A 345 13.38 -33.30 -5.65
C HIS A 345 12.77 -31.94 -6.01
N TYR A 346 12.11 -31.84 -7.18
CA TYR A 346 11.64 -30.54 -7.66
C TYR A 346 10.31 -30.11 -7.04
N GLY A 347 9.28 -30.95 -7.15
CA GLY A 347 7.88 -30.60 -6.87
C GLY A 347 7.36 -31.12 -5.53
N SER A 348 6.04 -31.17 -5.37
CA SER A 348 5.39 -31.87 -4.24
C SER A 348 4.87 -33.26 -4.61
N TYR A 349 5.05 -33.67 -5.87
CA TYR A 349 4.54 -34.95 -6.36
C TYR A 349 5.41 -36.10 -5.84
N GLU A 350 6.73 -35.93 -5.86
CA GLU A 350 7.72 -36.84 -5.28
C GLU A 350 7.55 -36.98 -3.74
N THR A 351 7.14 -35.91 -3.05
CA THR A 351 6.76 -35.98 -1.62
C THR A 351 5.50 -36.83 -1.39
N THR A 352 4.55 -36.80 -2.33
CA THR A 352 3.37 -37.68 -2.29
C THR A 352 3.77 -39.11 -2.57
N PHE A 353 4.62 -39.36 -3.59
CA PHE A 353 5.17 -40.68 -3.90
C PHE A 353 5.81 -41.34 -2.67
N ILE A 354 6.78 -40.70 -2.01
CA ILE A 354 7.45 -41.30 -0.84
C ILE A 354 6.44 -41.68 0.25
N LYS A 355 5.44 -40.83 0.51
CA LYS A 355 4.38 -41.12 1.50
C LYS A 355 3.51 -42.29 1.07
N THR A 356 2.96 -42.25 -0.14
CA THR A 356 2.12 -43.33 -0.69
C THR A 356 2.84 -44.67 -0.67
N MET A 357 4.12 -44.71 -1.03
CA MET A 357 4.92 -45.95 -1.05
C MET A 357 5.27 -46.43 0.36
N SER A 358 5.60 -45.50 1.28
CA SER A 358 5.82 -45.79 2.70
C SER A 358 4.57 -46.39 3.36
N ASP A 359 3.40 -45.81 3.08
CA ASP A 359 2.11 -46.27 3.62
C ASP A 359 1.67 -47.61 2.98
N ARG A 360 1.99 -47.83 1.70
CA ARG A 360 1.59 -49.03 0.93
C ARG A 360 2.48 -50.25 1.18
N TYR A 361 3.80 -50.05 1.33
CA TYR A 361 4.78 -51.14 1.37
C TYR A 361 5.68 -51.17 2.61
N GLY A 362 5.69 -50.12 3.44
CA GLY A 362 6.53 -50.01 4.63
C GLY A 362 7.89 -49.34 4.37
N THR A 363 8.64 -49.09 5.45
CA THR A 363 9.79 -48.17 5.45
C THR A 363 11.10 -48.73 6.04
N SER A 364 11.13 -50.01 6.41
CA SER A 364 12.18 -50.55 7.29
C SER A 364 12.97 -51.67 6.62
N ILE A 365 14.26 -51.43 6.40
CA ILE A 365 15.27 -52.40 5.96
C ILE A 365 16.54 -52.10 6.78
N LYS A 366 17.09 -53.09 7.51
CA LYS A 366 18.38 -53.02 8.22
C LYS A 366 18.65 -51.67 8.95
N GLU A 367 17.88 -51.38 10.00
CA GLU A 367 18.01 -50.17 10.85
C GLU A 367 17.78 -48.81 10.14
N PHE A 368 17.50 -48.80 8.83
CA PHE A 368 17.19 -47.62 8.03
C PHE A 368 15.69 -47.28 8.15
N ASP A 369 15.34 -46.05 8.56
CA ASP A 369 13.96 -45.57 8.67
C ASP A 369 13.67 -44.46 7.65
N ALA A 370 12.82 -44.74 6.66
CA ALA A 370 12.42 -43.76 5.64
C ALA A 370 11.68 -42.52 6.21
N LYS A 371 11.22 -42.54 7.47
CA LYS A 371 10.72 -41.32 8.15
C LYS A 371 11.83 -40.28 8.37
N HIS A 372 13.06 -40.72 8.60
CA HIS A 372 14.21 -39.81 8.72
C HIS A 372 14.53 -39.14 7.38
N ILE A 373 14.43 -39.90 6.27
CA ILE A 373 14.47 -39.38 4.90
C ILE A 373 13.38 -38.34 4.65
N LEU A 374 12.14 -38.60 5.06
CA LEU A 374 11.03 -37.63 4.90
C LEU A 374 11.27 -36.30 5.65
N SER A 375 12.05 -36.31 6.73
CA SER A 375 12.46 -35.08 7.44
C SER A 375 13.67 -34.38 6.83
N SER A 376 14.51 -35.06 6.04
CA SER A 376 15.72 -34.50 5.41
C SER A 376 15.57 -34.20 3.91
N ALA A 377 14.52 -34.69 3.24
CA ALA A 377 14.27 -34.47 1.82
C ALA A 377 14.02 -32.98 1.49
N ILE A 378 14.71 -32.47 0.47
CA ILE A 378 14.72 -31.05 0.08
C ILE A 378 13.88 -30.83 -1.18
N ASN A 379 12.80 -30.07 -1.01
CA ASN A 379 11.93 -29.62 -2.10
C ASN A 379 12.47 -28.32 -2.72
N ILE A 380 13.11 -28.42 -3.89
CA ILE A 380 13.77 -27.28 -4.57
C ILE A 380 12.76 -26.19 -4.98
N LEU A 381 11.58 -26.52 -5.51
CA LEU A 381 10.57 -25.52 -5.86
C LEU A 381 10.09 -24.74 -4.63
N SER A 382 10.08 -25.34 -3.43
CA SER A 382 9.68 -24.66 -2.20
C SER A 382 10.65 -23.54 -1.80
N ILE A 383 11.96 -23.73 -2.07
CA ILE A 383 13.04 -22.76 -1.86
C ILE A 383 12.96 -21.65 -2.91
N ILE A 384 12.75 -22.01 -4.19
CA ILE A 384 12.57 -21.03 -5.27
C ILE A 384 11.33 -20.16 -5.01
N TYR A 385 10.20 -20.77 -4.65
CA TYR A 385 8.90 -20.09 -4.62
C TYR A 385 8.78 -19.05 -3.50
N GLY A 386 8.91 -17.79 -3.90
CA GLY A 386 8.83 -16.61 -3.02
C GLY A 386 10.16 -15.90 -2.87
N HIS A 387 11.28 -16.61 -3.06
CA HIS A 387 12.64 -16.12 -2.80
C HIS A 387 13.46 -15.90 -4.08
N ILE A 388 13.35 -16.79 -5.08
CA ILE A 388 14.19 -16.75 -6.29
C ILE A 388 13.29 -16.55 -7.51
N TYR A 389 13.56 -15.50 -8.28
CA TYR A 389 12.77 -15.09 -9.43
C TYR A 389 13.64 -15.19 -10.69
N PHE A 390 13.59 -16.36 -11.32
CA PHE A 390 14.21 -16.62 -12.62
C PHE A 390 13.50 -15.86 -13.76
N PRO A 391 14.23 -15.41 -14.81
CA PRO A 391 13.72 -14.60 -15.94
C PRO A 391 12.89 -15.39 -16.97
N VAL A 392 12.01 -16.26 -16.50
CA VAL A 392 11.09 -17.11 -17.29
C VAL A 392 9.66 -16.92 -16.79
N HIS A 393 8.64 -17.37 -17.52
CA HIS A 393 7.24 -17.04 -17.21
C HIS A 393 6.66 -17.89 -16.06
N SER A 394 7.04 -19.17 -15.97
CA SER A 394 6.70 -20.04 -14.84
C SER A 394 7.90 -20.34 -13.93
N ASN A 395 7.70 -21.16 -12.91
CA ASN A 395 8.78 -21.80 -12.13
C ASN A 395 8.78 -23.33 -12.38
N GLY A 396 8.45 -23.79 -13.59
CA GLY A 396 8.59 -25.20 -13.96
C GLY A 396 10.05 -25.57 -14.24
N LEU A 397 10.45 -26.78 -13.82
CA LEU A 397 11.81 -27.34 -13.99
C LEU A 397 12.35 -27.09 -15.41
N LYS A 398 11.59 -27.55 -16.41
CA LYS A 398 11.97 -27.48 -17.83
C LYS A 398 12.05 -26.06 -18.38
N GLU A 399 11.21 -25.13 -17.91
CA GLU A 399 11.25 -23.75 -18.40
C GLU A 399 12.50 -23.01 -17.89
N ILE A 400 12.90 -23.27 -16.64
CA ILE A 400 14.15 -22.75 -16.07
C ILE A 400 15.35 -23.40 -16.77
N ALA A 401 15.39 -24.73 -16.86
CA ALA A 401 16.51 -25.45 -17.47
C ALA A 401 16.75 -25.09 -18.95
N LYS A 402 15.68 -24.98 -19.76
CA LYS A 402 15.78 -24.51 -21.16
C LYS A 402 16.34 -23.09 -21.27
N HIS A 403 16.05 -22.21 -20.32
CA HIS A 403 16.64 -20.88 -20.29
C HIS A 403 18.17 -20.89 -20.05
N TYR A 404 18.68 -21.91 -19.34
CA TYR A 404 20.11 -22.13 -19.11
C TYR A 404 20.76 -23.10 -20.11
N GLY A 405 20.12 -23.34 -21.27
CA GLY A 405 20.69 -24.06 -22.40
C GLY A 405 20.46 -25.58 -22.41
N MET A 406 19.77 -26.14 -21.41
CA MET A 406 19.46 -27.56 -21.38
C MET A 406 18.20 -27.89 -22.20
N ASN A 407 18.33 -28.83 -23.14
CA ASN A 407 17.21 -29.37 -23.91
C ASN A 407 17.01 -30.87 -23.60
N TRP A 408 15.77 -31.32 -23.73
CA TRP A 408 15.41 -32.74 -23.65
C TRP A 408 15.57 -33.37 -25.04
N SER A 409 15.88 -34.68 -25.10
CA SER A 409 16.14 -35.38 -26.36
C SER A 409 14.90 -35.53 -27.27
N SER A 410 13.70 -35.26 -26.75
CA SER A 410 12.44 -35.23 -27.52
C SER A 410 11.83 -33.82 -27.50
N GLU A 411 11.40 -33.33 -28.66
CA GLU A 411 10.87 -31.96 -28.80
C GLU A 411 9.61 -31.73 -27.93
N ASP A 412 8.68 -32.70 -27.92
CA ASP A 412 7.42 -32.66 -27.16
C ASP A 412 7.53 -33.12 -25.68
N ALA A 413 8.74 -33.30 -25.16
CA ALA A 413 8.98 -33.92 -23.84
C ALA A 413 8.27 -33.21 -22.67
N SER A 414 7.19 -33.83 -22.17
CA SER A 414 6.43 -33.42 -20.98
C SER A 414 5.94 -34.63 -20.16
N GLY A 415 5.63 -34.41 -18.87
CA GLY A 415 5.05 -35.46 -18.00
C GLY A 415 3.63 -35.88 -18.36
N ILE A 416 3.04 -35.27 -19.40
CA ILE A 416 1.76 -35.69 -19.99
C ILE A 416 2.02 -36.59 -21.21
N THR A 417 3.09 -36.34 -21.97
CA THR A 417 3.52 -37.24 -23.06
C THR A 417 4.14 -38.55 -22.54
N THR A 418 4.76 -38.57 -21.36
CA THR A 418 5.25 -39.82 -20.74
C THR A 418 4.10 -40.79 -20.46
N ILE A 419 2.92 -40.31 -20.09
CA ILE A 419 1.70 -41.12 -19.93
C ILE A 419 1.29 -41.77 -21.26
N VAL A 420 1.35 -41.04 -22.37
CA VAL A 420 1.07 -41.59 -23.71
C VAL A 420 2.09 -42.66 -24.09
N TRP A 421 3.38 -42.38 -23.90
CA TRP A 421 4.45 -43.36 -24.17
C TRP A 421 4.32 -44.59 -23.28
N ARG A 422 3.94 -44.44 -22.00
CA ARG A 422 3.69 -45.57 -21.10
C ARG A 422 2.54 -46.44 -21.59
N TYR A 423 1.44 -45.84 -22.07
CA TYR A 423 0.34 -46.60 -22.65
C TYR A 423 0.74 -47.31 -23.96
N GLN A 424 1.48 -46.64 -24.83
CA GLN A 424 2.02 -47.26 -26.06
C GLN A 424 2.94 -48.44 -25.72
N TRP A 425 3.80 -48.31 -24.71
CA TRP A 425 4.61 -49.42 -24.19
C TRP A 425 3.76 -50.54 -23.59
N GLU A 426 2.66 -50.23 -22.91
CA GLU A 426 1.76 -51.25 -22.36
C GLU A 426 1.11 -52.12 -23.44
N VAL A 427 0.80 -51.55 -24.60
CA VAL A 427 0.23 -52.25 -25.76
C VAL A 427 1.31 -52.97 -26.58
N LEU A 428 2.42 -52.29 -26.93
CA LEU A 428 3.41 -52.77 -27.90
C LEU A 428 4.60 -53.53 -27.27
N LYS A 429 4.90 -53.28 -25.98
CA LYS A 429 6.06 -53.82 -25.23
C LYS A 429 7.45 -53.53 -25.83
N GLU A 430 7.56 -52.59 -26.77
CA GLU A 430 8.82 -52.20 -27.41
C GLU A 430 9.83 -51.56 -26.46
N SER A 431 11.10 -51.99 -26.51
CA SER A 431 12.17 -51.41 -25.68
C SER A 431 12.40 -49.93 -25.96
N ALA A 432 12.38 -49.50 -27.22
CA ALA A 432 12.65 -48.12 -27.61
C ALA A 432 11.72 -47.10 -26.92
N ILE A 433 10.47 -47.46 -26.65
CA ILE A 433 9.51 -46.60 -25.94
C ILE A 433 9.86 -46.51 -24.44
N LYS A 434 10.24 -47.63 -23.82
CA LYS A 434 10.75 -47.66 -22.44
C LYS A 434 12.03 -46.82 -22.32
N ASP A 435 12.99 -47.02 -23.21
CA ASP A 435 14.29 -46.35 -23.18
C ASP A 435 14.11 -44.82 -23.35
N LYS A 436 13.15 -44.38 -24.17
CA LYS A 436 12.75 -42.97 -24.30
C LYS A 436 12.19 -42.38 -23.01
N ILE A 437 11.38 -43.12 -22.26
CA ILE A 437 10.85 -42.70 -20.95
C ILE A 437 11.95 -42.65 -19.89
N VAL A 438 12.85 -43.65 -19.88
CA VAL A 438 14.01 -43.70 -18.97
C VAL A 438 14.96 -42.53 -19.23
N GLN A 439 15.25 -42.23 -20.50
CA GLN A 439 16.06 -41.07 -20.89
C GLN A 439 15.40 -39.75 -20.44
N TYR A 440 14.10 -39.59 -20.64
CA TYR A 440 13.34 -38.41 -20.20
C TYR A 440 13.47 -38.14 -18.69
N ASN A 441 13.35 -39.18 -17.87
CA ASN A 441 13.39 -39.07 -16.39
C ASN A 441 14.84 -38.86 -15.89
N SER A 442 15.83 -39.45 -16.54
CA SER A 442 17.25 -39.13 -16.35
C SER A 442 17.55 -37.66 -16.68
N GLU A 443 16.99 -37.12 -17.77
CA GLU A 443 17.08 -35.70 -18.12
C GLU A 443 16.40 -34.78 -17.08
N ASP A 444 15.27 -35.18 -16.49
CA ASP A 444 14.66 -34.41 -15.39
C ASP A 444 15.53 -34.43 -14.10
N CYS A 445 16.22 -35.54 -13.78
CA CYS A 445 17.25 -35.55 -12.73
C CYS A 445 18.44 -34.61 -13.04
N VAL A 446 18.93 -34.57 -14.29
CA VAL A 446 20.01 -33.66 -14.72
C VAL A 446 19.56 -32.18 -14.67
N ALA A 447 18.30 -31.90 -15.02
CA ALA A 447 17.75 -30.55 -14.89
C ALA A 447 17.65 -30.10 -13.42
N LEU A 448 17.30 -31.02 -12.52
CA LEU A 448 17.26 -30.76 -11.08
C LEU A 448 18.65 -30.48 -10.50
N VAL A 449 19.67 -31.24 -10.93
CA VAL A 449 21.09 -30.96 -10.67
C VAL A 449 21.47 -29.55 -11.08
N LEU A 450 21.26 -29.19 -12.35
CA LEU A 450 21.61 -27.88 -12.91
C LEU A 450 21.00 -26.72 -12.11
N ILE A 451 19.71 -26.81 -11.76
CA ILE A 451 19.03 -25.77 -10.99
C ILE A 451 19.55 -25.71 -9.54
N THR A 452 19.88 -26.85 -8.94
CA THR A 452 20.46 -26.90 -7.59
C THR A 452 21.83 -26.22 -7.56
N ASP A 453 22.68 -26.48 -8.56
CA ASP A 453 23.99 -25.84 -8.69
C ASP A 453 23.88 -24.33 -8.93
N ILE A 454 22.92 -23.88 -9.74
CA ILE A 454 22.61 -22.44 -9.90
C ILE A 454 22.18 -21.81 -8.56
N ILE A 455 21.36 -22.49 -7.75
CA ILE A 455 20.90 -21.99 -6.44
C ILE A 455 22.07 -21.88 -5.45
N ARG A 456 22.96 -22.88 -5.39
CA ARG A 456 24.17 -22.84 -4.55
C ARG A 456 25.08 -21.67 -4.94
N ASN A 457 25.28 -21.47 -6.24
CA ASN A 457 26.21 -20.47 -6.77
C ASN A 457 25.65 -19.03 -6.80
N LEU A 458 24.46 -18.79 -6.23
CA LEU A 458 23.85 -17.44 -6.12
C LEU A 458 24.68 -16.45 -5.30
N GLY A 459 25.59 -16.95 -4.45
CA GLY A 459 26.50 -16.12 -3.64
C GLY A 459 27.78 -15.67 -4.37
N GLU A 460 28.22 -16.43 -5.37
CA GLU A 460 29.55 -16.29 -6.00
C GLU A 460 29.49 -15.74 -7.43
N SER A 461 28.31 -15.79 -8.08
CA SER A 461 28.13 -15.45 -9.49
C SER A 461 27.83 -13.95 -9.72
N GLY A 462 28.43 -13.37 -10.77
CA GLY A 462 28.49 -11.92 -11.02
C GLY A 462 27.22 -11.20 -11.54
N HIS A 463 27.39 -10.24 -12.46
CA HIS A 463 26.49 -9.12 -12.83
C HIS A 463 25.00 -9.41 -13.17
N ASN A 464 24.55 -10.66 -13.19
CA ASN A 464 23.19 -11.09 -13.56
C ASN A 464 22.28 -11.44 -12.37
N ILE A 465 22.79 -11.36 -11.13
CA ILE A 465 22.01 -11.59 -9.91
C ILE A 465 21.76 -10.25 -9.20
N ILE A 466 20.49 -9.96 -8.88
CA ILE A 466 20.10 -8.73 -8.18
C ILE A 466 19.35 -9.08 -6.90
N LYS A 467 19.93 -8.77 -5.73
CA LYS A 467 19.18 -8.77 -4.47
C LYS A 467 18.11 -7.68 -4.51
N ALA A 468 16.85 -8.04 -4.35
CA ALA A 468 15.71 -7.13 -4.44
C ALA A 468 15.75 -5.99 -3.40
N GLU A 469 16.50 -6.16 -2.30
CA GLU A 469 16.76 -5.12 -1.30
C GLU A 469 17.76 -4.05 -1.77
N ASN A 470 18.63 -4.38 -2.73
CA ASN A 470 19.63 -3.47 -3.31
C ASN A 470 19.09 -2.67 -4.49
N LEU A 471 17.89 -2.99 -4.98
CA LEU A 471 17.15 -2.12 -5.89
C LEU A 471 16.92 -0.78 -5.19
N LYS A 472 17.60 0.27 -5.67
CA LYS A 472 17.32 1.63 -5.20
C LYS A 472 15.83 1.92 -5.45
N PRO A 473 15.06 2.36 -4.45
CA PRO A 473 13.75 2.93 -4.72
C PRO A 473 13.94 4.09 -5.70
N HIS A 474 13.19 4.14 -6.79
CA HIS A 474 13.07 5.39 -7.55
C HIS A 474 12.59 6.47 -6.58
N GLU A 475 13.38 7.53 -6.39
CA GLU A 475 13.23 8.53 -5.33
C GLU A 475 12.05 9.50 -5.56
N PHE A 476 10.83 8.97 -5.64
CA PHE A 476 9.59 9.75 -5.74
C PHE A 476 8.92 10.00 -4.38
N TYR A 477 9.66 9.91 -3.27
CA TYR A 477 9.15 10.20 -1.92
C TYR A 477 10.09 11.10 -1.12
N CYS A 478 10.06 12.39 -1.42
CA CYS A 478 10.50 13.40 -0.48
C CYS A 478 9.27 14.01 0.20
N LYS A 479 8.85 13.42 1.34
CA LYS A 479 7.74 13.98 2.16
C LYS A 479 8.03 15.40 2.66
N TYR A 480 9.31 15.78 2.64
CA TYR A 480 9.82 17.15 2.66
C TYR A 480 10.99 17.26 1.68
N GLY A 481 10.74 17.77 0.47
CA GLY A 481 11.72 17.99 -0.61
C GLY A 481 11.03 18.41 -1.90
N LYS A 482 11.77 18.54 -3.01
CA LYS A 482 11.16 18.89 -4.31
C LYS A 482 10.22 17.77 -4.75
N VAL A 483 9.00 18.11 -5.16
CA VAL A 483 7.99 17.16 -5.63
C VAL A 483 7.99 17.16 -7.15
N ASP A 484 8.30 16.02 -7.75
CA ASP A 484 8.17 15.82 -9.20
C ASP A 484 6.70 15.58 -9.54
N PHE A 485 6.08 16.54 -10.24
CA PHE A 485 4.72 16.42 -10.72
C PHE A 485 4.69 15.74 -12.09
N LYS A 486 3.76 14.80 -12.29
CA LYS A 486 3.57 14.13 -13.59
C LYS A 486 2.88 15.00 -14.65
N VAL A 487 2.31 16.12 -14.23
CA VAL A 487 1.61 17.10 -15.06
C VAL A 487 2.27 18.46 -14.79
N PRO A 488 2.90 19.11 -15.78
CA PRO A 488 3.62 20.37 -15.59
C PRO A 488 2.77 21.47 -14.93
N GLU A 489 1.48 21.53 -15.28
CA GLU A 489 0.49 22.43 -14.70
C GLU A 489 0.43 22.32 -13.17
N LEU A 490 0.61 21.13 -12.60
CA LEU A 490 0.59 20.92 -11.15
C LEU A 490 1.89 21.41 -10.48
N GLU A 491 3.04 21.38 -11.18
CA GLU A 491 4.27 22.01 -10.70
C GLU A 491 4.12 23.54 -10.67
N ASP A 492 3.57 24.15 -11.73
CA ASP A 492 3.25 25.59 -11.78
C ASP A 492 2.35 26.00 -10.61
N ILE A 493 1.29 25.23 -10.36
CA ILE A 493 0.34 25.48 -9.26
C ILE A 493 1.06 25.33 -7.90
N ASN A 494 1.87 24.30 -7.70
CA ASN A 494 2.60 24.10 -6.45
C ASN A 494 3.69 25.18 -6.21
N ILE A 495 4.36 25.66 -7.26
CA ILE A 495 5.28 26.81 -7.20
C ILE A 495 4.52 28.07 -6.77
N ALA A 496 3.35 28.35 -7.39
CA ALA A 496 2.48 29.46 -7.00
C ALA A 496 1.89 29.33 -5.58
N ALA A 497 2.06 28.16 -4.94
CA ALA A 497 1.72 27.92 -3.55
C ALA A 497 2.88 28.12 -2.56
N TYR A 498 4.10 28.49 -2.98
CA TYR A 498 5.17 28.73 -2.01
C TYR A 498 4.91 30.00 -1.18
N TRP A 499 5.25 29.93 0.10
CA TRP A 499 5.03 30.98 1.11
C TRP A 499 5.47 32.39 0.65
N ASN A 500 6.63 32.46 -0.01
CA ASN A 500 7.20 33.72 -0.48
C ASN A 500 6.43 34.27 -1.69
N TYR A 501 5.93 33.42 -2.60
CA TYR A 501 5.30 33.83 -3.86
C TYR A 501 4.09 34.76 -3.69
N GLN A 502 3.31 34.58 -2.61
CA GLN A 502 2.17 35.46 -2.30
C GLN A 502 2.56 36.72 -1.51
N ARG A 503 3.73 36.73 -0.85
CA ARG A 503 4.28 37.90 -0.14
C ARG A 503 5.10 38.82 -1.05
N ASP A 504 5.90 38.26 -1.96
CA ASP A 504 6.92 38.97 -2.75
C ASP A 504 6.36 39.97 -3.76
N LYS A 505 5.03 39.98 -3.96
CA LYS A 505 4.30 41.04 -4.69
C LYS A 505 4.21 42.37 -3.91
N ILE A 506 4.78 42.44 -2.69
CA ILE A 506 5.06 43.67 -1.95
C ILE A 506 6.58 43.70 -1.63
N LYS A 507 7.33 44.61 -2.26
CA LYS A 507 8.82 44.64 -2.19
C LYS A 507 9.37 45.29 -0.91
N ILE A 508 10.49 44.74 -0.39
CA ILE A 508 11.78 45.41 -0.06
C ILE A 508 12.81 44.32 0.39
N VAL A 509 14.12 44.55 0.21
CA VAL A 509 15.25 43.56 0.23
C VAL A 509 16.28 44.02 1.31
N GLN A 510 17.26 43.28 1.88
CA GLN A 510 18.25 42.31 1.36
C GLN A 510 18.85 41.34 2.43
N ASN A 511 19.46 40.25 1.93
CA ASN A 511 20.75 39.56 2.24
C ASN A 511 21.57 39.88 3.54
N SER A 512 22.46 39.01 4.06
CA SER A 512 22.71 37.55 3.94
C SER A 512 23.73 37.06 4.99
N ASP A 513 23.90 35.72 5.07
CA ASP A 513 25.08 34.94 5.51
C ASP A 513 25.38 34.59 6.98
N ASN A 514 25.67 33.28 7.15
CA ASN A 514 26.05 32.58 8.38
C ASN A 514 27.57 32.34 8.44
N ARG A 515 28.12 32.13 9.66
CA ARG A 515 29.24 31.19 9.88
C ARG A 515 29.28 30.67 11.33
N THR A 516 29.54 29.38 11.47
CA THR A 516 29.57 28.58 12.71
C THR A 516 30.99 28.45 13.27
N LEU A 517 31.14 28.44 14.60
CA LEU A 517 32.34 27.93 15.28
C LEU A 517 32.01 27.22 16.61
N ASN A 518 32.94 26.37 17.06
CA ASN A 518 32.68 25.22 17.92
C ASN A 518 32.85 25.44 19.43
N ASN A 519 32.39 24.46 20.22
CA ASN A 519 32.34 24.50 21.68
C ASN A 519 33.73 24.46 22.36
N ALA A 520 33.86 25.15 23.50
CA ALA A 520 34.83 24.84 24.55
C ALA A 520 34.11 24.67 25.91
N SER A 521 34.60 23.75 26.73
CA SER A 521 33.99 23.36 28.00
C SER A 521 34.27 24.37 29.12
N ILE A 522 33.24 24.73 29.89
CA ILE A 522 33.38 25.68 31.02
C ILE A 522 33.55 24.92 32.35
N SER A 523 34.71 25.15 32.96
CA SER A 523 35.10 24.71 34.29
C SER A 523 34.30 25.44 35.39
N LYS A 524 33.98 24.71 36.46
CA LYS A 524 33.27 25.24 37.65
C LYS A 524 34.11 26.30 38.40
N ILE A 525 33.62 27.53 38.56
CA ILE A 525 34.07 28.44 39.65
C ILE A 525 32.86 29.15 40.29
N ARG A 526 32.91 29.34 41.61
CA ARG A 526 31.95 30.10 42.44
C ARG A 526 32.56 31.45 42.84
N SER A 527 31.77 32.53 42.92
CA SER A 527 31.93 33.58 43.95
C SER A 527 30.68 34.49 44.06
N LYS A 528 30.64 35.40 45.04
CA LYS A 528 29.51 36.32 45.32
C LYS A 528 29.46 37.48 44.31
N TYR A 529 28.27 37.78 43.78
CA TYR A 529 28.10 38.83 42.78
C TYR A 529 28.29 40.27 43.33
N LYS A 530 28.94 41.14 42.55
CA LYS A 530 29.10 42.58 42.83
C LYS A 530 27.80 43.34 42.53
N ILE A 531 27.31 44.14 43.48
CA ILE A 531 26.13 45.00 43.32
C ILE A 531 26.48 46.19 42.41
N ASN A 532 25.60 46.53 41.46
CA ASN A 532 25.81 47.63 40.52
C ASN A 532 25.19 48.95 40.96
N SER A 533 24.05 48.93 41.66
CA SER A 533 23.40 50.12 42.19
C SER A 533 22.66 49.80 43.49
N THR A 534 22.65 50.77 44.42
CA THR A 534 21.86 50.70 45.66
C THR A 534 20.84 51.82 45.67
N ILE A 535 19.56 51.48 45.76
CA ILE A 535 18.45 52.43 45.79
C ILE A 535 17.86 52.44 47.21
N ILE A 536 18.01 53.57 47.90
CA ILE A 536 17.41 53.79 49.21
C ILE A 536 16.03 54.39 48.99
N ILE A 537 14.98 53.72 49.47
CA ILE A 537 13.61 54.22 49.31
C ILE A 537 13.42 55.45 50.22
N PRO A 538 12.97 56.60 49.67
CA PRO A 538 12.82 57.82 50.44
C PRO A 538 11.73 57.69 51.50
N LYS A 539 11.89 58.45 52.60
CA LYS A 539 10.91 58.51 53.69
C LYS A 539 9.51 58.90 53.17
N PRO A 540 8.42 58.35 53.72
CA PRO A 540 7.08 58.88 53.48
C PRO A 540 6.98 60.30 54.07
N GLU A 541 6.29 61.21 53.37
CA GLU A 541 6.20 62.62 53.74
C GLU A 541 5.14 62.91 54.82
N LYS A 542 4.11 62.07 54.89
CA LYS A 542 2.99 62.17 55.83
C LYS A 542 2.67 60.79 56.39
N CYS A 543 2.28 60.73 57.66
CA CYS A 543 1.75 59.51 58.27
C CYS A 543 0.35 59.17 57.70
N PRO A 544 0.09 57.99 57.11
CA PRO A 544 -1.21 57.65 56.55
C PRO A 544 -2.34 57.50 57.59
N ARG A 545 -2.01 57.48 58.90
CA ARG A 545 -3.01 57.39 59.99
C ARG A 545 -3.35 58.75 60.64
N CYS A 546 -2.48 59.76 60.56
CA CYS A 546 -2.70 61.05 61.23
C CYS A 546 -2.12 62.28 60.51
N SER A 547 -1.71 62.12 59.26
CA SER A 547 -1.27 63.15 58.30
C SER A 547 -0.11 64.08 58.70
N ARG A 548 0.45 63.97 59.91
CA ARG A 548 1.63 64.74 60.36
C ARG A 548 2.94 64.25 59.70
N LYS A 549 3.88 65.20 59.53
CA LYS A 549 5.19 65.02 58.87
C LYS A 549 6.31 64.49 59.79
N ILE A 550 6.14 64.50 61.11
CA ILE A 550 7.21 64.15 62.07
C ILE A 550 7.27 62.62 62.22
N MET A 551 8.36 62.04 61.74
CA MET A 551 8.58 60.59 61.71
C MET A 551 10.04 60.26 62.02
N ARG A 552 10.30 59.46 63.05
CA ARG A 552 11.64 59.00 63.44
C ARG A 552 12.01 57.75 62.63
N LYS A 553 13.22 57.69 62.06
CA LYS A 553 13.72 56.45 61.45
C LYS A 553 13.91 55.39 62.53
N GLU A 554 13.35 54.22 62.33
CA GLU A 554 13.49 53.11 63.26
C GLU A 554 14.76 52.32 62.90
N LYS A 555 15.72 52.22 63.83
CA LYS A 555 17.06 51.66 63.52
C LYS A 555 17.03 50.15 63.26
N HIS A 556 16.11 49.43 63.90
CA HIS A 556 16.03 47.97 63.87
C HIS A 556 15.12 47.42 62.75
N TYR A 557 14.35 48.27 62.07
CA TYR A 557 13.41 47.86 61.02
C TYR A 557 13.89 48.38 59.65
N CYS A 558 14.61 47.52 58.94
CA CYS A 558 15.12 47.77 57.59
C CYS A 558 14.93 46.53 56.72
N TYR A 559 14.16 46.64 55.64
CA TYR A 559 14.00 45.58 54.66
C TYR A 559 14.99 45.80 53.50
N GLN A 560 15.80 44.80 53.20
CA GLN A 560 16.79 44.83 52.11
C GLN A 560 16.44 43.76 51.07
N ARG A 561 16.45 44.15 49.79
CA ARG A 561 16.10 43.25 48.69
C ARG A 561 17.07 43.43 47.53
N THR A 562 17.72 42.36 47.10
CA THR A 562 18.60 42.38 45.93
C THR A 562 17.89 41.75 44.75
N ILE A 563 17.81 42.48 43.63
CA ILE A 563 17.24 42.01 42.37
C ILE A 563 18.39 41.70 41.41
N TYR A 564 18.39 40.48 40.90
CA TYR A 564 19.36 40.00 39.90
C TYR A 564 18.77 40.20 38.51
N ASP A 565 19.32 41.12 37.72
CA ASP A 565 18.79 41.43 36.39
C ASP A 565 19.92 41.73 35.40
N ILE A 566 19.52 42.00 34.17
CA ILE A 566 20.35 42.52 33.08
C ILE A 566 19.87 43.93 32.69
N LYS A 567 20.75 44.67 32.01
CA LYS A 567 20.43 45.95 31.38
C LYS A 567 20.74 45.85 29.89
N PHE A 568 19.73 46.06 29.06
CA PHE A 568 19.91 46.25 27.62
C PHE A 568 20.65 47.58 27.38
N MET A 569 21.69 47.52 26.55
CA MET A 569 22.48 48.66 26.08
C MET A 569 22.32 48.77 24.55
N ARG A 570 22.78 49.87 23.94
CA ARG A 570 22.61 50.12 22.50
C ARG A 570 23.21 49.02 21.62
N TYR A 571 24.33 48.42 22.05
CA TYR A 571 25.08 47.40 21.30
C TYR A 571 25.40 46.16 22.15
N GLY A 572 24.58 45.83 23.16
CA GLY A 572 24.85 44.66 24.01
C GLY A 572 23.96 44.54 25.23
N ILE A 573 24.24 43.55 26.07
CA ILE A 573 23.51 43.23 27.29
C ILE A 573 24.53 43.10 28.43
N LYS A 574 24.29 43.79 29.55
CA LYS A 574 25.18 43.79 30.71
C LYS A 574 24.46 43.30 31.96
N ARG A 575 25.11 42.46 32.77
CA ARG A 575 24.63 42.14 34.13
C ARG A 575 24.44 43.41 34.97
N TYR A 576 23.29 43.54 35.62
CA TYR A 576 22.93 44.71 36.41
C TYR A 576 22.13 44.36 37.66
N ILE A 577 22.81 44.27 38.80
CA ILE A 577 22.25 43.89 40.10
C ILE A 577 21.90 45.14 40.91
N THR A 578 20.64 45.26 41.32
CA THR A 578 20.13 46.41 42.08
C THR A 578 19.75 46.00 43.49
N LYS A 579 20.31 46.66 44.51
CA LYS A 579 19.94 46.47 45.92
C LYS A 579 19.01 47.59 46.38
N TYR A 580 17.79 47.23 46.77
CA TYR A 580 16.82 48.13 47.38
C TYR A 580 16.94 48.09 48.90
N ILE A 581 16.88 49.27 49.53
CA ILE A 581 16.91 49.43 50.99
C ILE A 581 15.67 50.23 51.41
N LEU A 582 14.71 49.56 52.04
CA LEU A 582 13.50 50.16 52.59
C LEU A 582 13.67 50.36 54.09
N ASN A 583 13.71 51.62 54.51
CA ASN A 583 13.73 51.99 55.92
C ASN A 583 12.29 52.13 56.45
N TYR A 584 12.04 51.68 57.67
CA TYR A 584 10.78 51.96 58.36
C TYR A 584 10.91 53.19 59.27
N TYR A 585 9.80 53.88 59.45
CA TYR A 585 9.70 55.12 60.22
C TYR A 585 8.53 55.03 61.19
N ARG A 586 8.71 55.50 62.41
CA ARG A 586 7.69 55.52 63.46
C ARG A 586 7.13 56.93 63.57
N CYS A 587 5.81 57.08 63.45
CA CYS A 587 5.16 58.39 63.60
C CYS A 587 5.19 58.83 65.06
N SER A 588 5.66 60.05 65.35
CA SER A 588 5.79 60.54 66.73
C SER A 588 4.46 60.79 67.44
N LYS A 589 3.34 60.99 66.71
CA LYS A 589 2.01 61.18 67.32
C LYS A 589 1.27 59.86 67.60
N CYS A 590 1.17 58.99 66.60
CA CYS A 590 0.31 57.80 66.68
C CYS A 590 1.08 56.47 66.81
N ASN A 591 2.39 56.54 67.06
CA ASN A 591 3.36 55.44 67.27
C ASN A 591 3.38 54.31 66.21
N LYS A 592 2.67 54.48 65.09
CA LYS A 592 2.54 53.46 64.04
C LYS A 592 3.83 53.40 63.21
N LEU A 593 4.29 52.17 62.96
CA LEU A 593 5.39 51.88 62.04
C LEU A 593 4.88 51.98 60.60
N ILE A 594 5.56 52.77 59.77
CA ILE A 594 5.16 53.16 58.43
C ILE A 594 6.39 53.09 57.52
N SER A 595 6.20 52.58 56.31
CA SER A 595 7.15 52.68 55.21
C SER A 595 6.44 53.26 53.98
N ARG A 596 7.20 53.68 52.96
CA ARG A 596 6.62 54.00 51.64
C ARG A 596 6.27 52.67 50.96
N SER A 597 5.13 52.61 50.26
CA SER A 597 4.78 51.39 49.50
C SER A 597 5.86 51.02 48.51
N PHE A 598 6.05 49.73 48.28
CA PHE A 598 7.09 49.15 47.43
C PHE A 598 6.52 48.46 46.18
N ASP A 599 5.30 48.82 45.76
CA ASP A 599 4.62 48.26 44.57
C ASP A 599 5.40 48.41 43.26
N PHE A 600 6.32 49.38 43.20
CA PHE A 600 7.24 49.60 42.07
C PHE A 600 8.49 48.70 42.09
N ILE A 601 8.75 47.98 43.19
CA ILE A 601 9.88 47.05 43.31
C ILE A 601 9.41 45.66 42.83
N ASP A 602 10.13 45.07 41.88
CA ASP A 602 9.78 43.76 41.35
C ASP A 602 9.71 42.71 42.47
N GLN A 603 8.55 42.07 42.62
CA GLN A 603 8.28 41.08 43.66
C GLN A 603 9.02 39.75 43.42
N HIS A 604 9.78 39.63 42.34
CA HIS A 604 10.63 38.49 42.01
C HIS A 604 12.09 38.69 42.44
N GLN A 605 12.83 37.58 42.63
CA GLN A 605 14.28 37.64 42.86
C GLN A 605 15.04 38.12 41.62
N TYR A 606 14.48 37.83 40.43
CA TYR A 606 15.06 38.17 39.14
C TYR A 606 14.18 39.23 38.46
N GLY A 607 14.82 40.28 37.95
CA GLY A 607 14.12 41.45 37.42
C GLY A 607 13.41 41.19 36.09
N TYR A 608 12.75 42.21 35.55
CA TYR A 608 11.93 42.07 34.36
C TYR A 608 12.76 41.77 33.09
N ASN A 609 13.95 42.35 32.94
CA ASN A 609 14.70 42.27 31.69
C ASN A 609 15.23 40.86 31.41
N ILE A 610 15.75 40.18 32.44
CA ILE A 610 16.23 38.79 32.32
C ILE A 610 15.06 37.81 32.09
N ARG A 611 13.88 38.11 32.63
CA ARG A 611 12.65 37.33 32.36
C ARG A 611 12.24 37.44 30.90
N ILE A 612 12.15 38.64 30.33
CA ILE A 612 11.79 38.78 28.90
C ILE A 612 12.88 38.26 27.96
N LEU A 613 14.17 38.38 28.31
CA LEU A 613 15.24 37.73 27.54
C LEU A 613 15.10 36.20 27.56
N THR A 614 14.67 35.61 28.68
CA THR A 614 14.44 34.16 28.78
C THR A 614 13.36 33.72 27.80
N ILE A 615 12.28 34.49 27.69
CA ILE A 615 11.16 34.18 26.78
C ILE A 615 11.52 34.42 25.33
N TYR A 616 12.22 35.51 25.01
CA TYR A 616 12.75 35.75 23.66
C TYR A 616 13.62 34.58 23.18
N LEU A 617 14.58 34.15 24.01
CA LEU A 617 15.44 33.01 23.69
C LEU A 617 14.67 31.68 23.62
N ASN A 618 13.65 31.46 24.45
CA ASN A 618 12.92 30.19 24.50
C ASN A 618 11.83 30.05 23.42
N ILE A 619 11.16 31.14 23.06
CA ILE A 619 9.98 31.15 22.18
C ILE A 619 10.30 31.64 20.76
N GLU A 620 11.24 32.55 20.59
CA GLU A 620 11.59 33.07 19.26
C GLU A 620 12.77 32.32 18.65
N HIS A 621 13.83 32.12 19.45
CA HIS A 621 15.05 31.39 19.06
C HIS A 621 15.03 29.90 19.40
N MET A 622 13.90 29.39 19.90
CA MET A 622 13.66 27.98 20.19
C MET A 622 14.73 27.32 21.07
N LEU A 623 15.38 28.06 21.97
CA LEU A 623 16.42 27.49 22.83
C LEU A 623 15.78 26.75 24.02
N PRO A 624 16.14 25.47 24.26
CA PRO A 624 15.75 24.76 25.47
C PRO A 624 16.15 25.51 26.74
N ILE A 625 15.27 25.54 27.74
CA ILE A 625 15.52 26.19 29.04
C ILE A 625 16.84 25.74 29.69
N ASN A 626 17.27 24.49 29.48
CA ASN A 626 18.55 23.98 29.96
C ASN A 626 19.76 24.63 29.25
N LYS A 627 19.66 24.96 27.95
CA LYS A 627 20.69 25.72 27.22
C LYS A 627 20.70 27.18 27.69
N ILE A 628 19.53 27.78 27.93
CA ILE A 628 19.43 29.16 28.46
C ILE A 628 20.04 29.27 29.87
N SER A 629 19.82 28.28 30.74
CA SER A 629 20.46 28.19 32.06
C SER A 629 21.99 28.18 31.97
N LYS A 630 22.56 27.37 31.06
CA LYS A 630 24.00 27.38 30.76
C LYS A 630 24.47 28.72 30.20
N LEU A 631 23.74 29.29 29.23
CA LEU A 631 24.04 30.58 28.62
C LEU A 631 24.12 31.71 29.66
N TYR A 632 23.21 31.74 30.64
CA TYR A 632 23.24 32.74 31.72
C TYR A 632 24.37 32.51 32.73
N SER A 633 24.73 31.26 32.99
CA SER A 633 25.93 30.92 33.77
C SER A 633 27.20 31.39 33.04
N HIS A 634 27.28 31.24 31.72
CA HIS A 634 28.48 31.60 30.94
C HIS A 634 28.59 33.11 30.67
N LEU A 635 27.50 33.79 30.31
CA LEU A 635 27.51 35.21 29.91
C LEU A 635 27.36 36.19 31.08
N PHE A 636 26.66 35.78 32.14
CA PHE A 636 26.31 36.67 33.27
C PHE A 636 26.71 36.11 34.64
N GLU A 637 27.36 34.94 34.68
CA GLU A 637 27.66 34.14 35.89
C GLU A 637 26.39 33.72 36.67
N PHE A 638 25.20 33.94 36.10
CA PHE A 638 23.92 33.70 36.77
C PHE A 638 23.54 32.23 36.70
N ASN A 639 23.82 31.51 37.78
CA ASN A 639 23.47 30.10 37.97
C ASN A 639 21.96 29.89 38.26
N ILE A 640 21.10 30.27 37.32
CA ILE A 640 19.64 30.15 37.43
C ILE A 640 19.20 28.71 37.15
N LYS A 641 18.60 28.06 38.14
CA LYS A 641 18.07 26.69 38.02
C LYS A 641 16.91 26.64 37.00
N ARG A 642 16.78 25.51 36.28
CA ARG A 642 15.69 25.24 35.30
C ARG A 642 14.30 25.62 35.84
N GLY A 643 13.97 25.23 37.07
CA GLY A 643 12.66 25.51 37.67
C GLY A 643 12.35 27.02 37.79
N THR A 644 13.37 27.84 38.08
CA THR A 644 13.21 29.30 38.16
C THR A 644 13.03 29.94 36.78
N LEU A 645 13.72 29.43 35.75
CA LEU A 645 13.47 29.88 34.37
C LEU A 645 12.06 29.52 33.87
N LEU A 646 11.51 28.39 34.35
CA LEU A 646 10.13 28.02 34.04
C LEU A 646 9.11 28.95 34.73
N THR A 647 9.33 29.42 35.97
CA THR A 647 8.42 30.39 36.58
C THR A 647 8.42 31.75 35.87
N PHE A 648 9.51 32.13 35.20
CA PHE A 648 9.52 33.34 34.37
C PHE A 648 8.50 33.26 33.22
N LYS A 649 8.34 32.07 32.63
CA LYS A 649 7.33 31.79 31.60
C LYS A 649 5.92 31.87 32.16
N VAL A 650 5.65 31.23 33.30
CA VAL A 650 4.35 31.35 34.02
C VAL A 650 3.99 32.82 34.19
N HIS A 651 4.91 33.63 34.73
CA HIS A 651 4.61 35.02 35.10
C HIS A 651 4.40 35.93 33.88
N LEU A 652 5.15 35.72 32.79
CA LEU A 652 4.98 36.51 31.57
C LEU A 652 3.75 36.07 30.76
N ALA A 653 3.42 34.78 30.74
CA ALA A 653 2.17 34.30 30.15
C ALA A 653 0.95 34.92 30.89
N SER A 654 0.94 34.89 32.23
CA SER A 654 -0.13 35.55 33.00
C SER A 654 -0.16 37.07 32.81
N TYR A 655 1.00 37.74 32.68
CA TYR A 655 1.05 39.18 32.43
C TYR A 655 0.43 39.58 31.08
N TYR A 656 0.58 38.74 30.06
CA TYR A 656 0.14 38.97 28.69
C TYR A 656 -1.12 38.19 28.28
N GLN A 657 -1.81 37.55 29.21
CA GLN A 657 -3.09 36.86 28.97
C GLN A 657 -4.11 37.77 28.24
N GLN A 658 -4.21 39.04 28.66
CA GLN A 658 -5.08 40.04 28.02
C GLN A 658 -4.67 40.35 26.57
N THR A 659 -3.38 40.31 26.25
CA THR A 659 -2.87 40.48 24.86
C THR A 659 -3.28 39.30 23.99
N TYR A 660 -3.21 38.08 24.52
CA TYR A 660 -3.67 36.87 23.83
C TYR A 660 -5.18 36.89 23.56
N GLU A 661 -5.99 37.30 24.55
CA GLU A 661 -7.44 37.47 24.40
C GLU A 661 -7.81 38.56 23.37
N TYR A 662 -7.04 39.66 23.33
CA TYR A 662 -7.18 40.69 22.30
C TYR A 662 -6.83 40.19 20.89
N ILE A 663 -5.76 39.40 20.75
CA ILE A 663 -5.42 38.76 19.46
C ILE A 663 -6.55 37.81 19.03
N LEU A 664 -7.09 37.01 19.96
CA LEU A 664 -8.20 36.09 19.68
C LEU A 664 -9.44 36.82 19.15
N SER A 665 -9.87 37.88 19.84
CA SER A 665 -11.05 38.65 19.41
C SER A 665 -10.83 39.35 18.07
N LYS A 666 -9.61 39.83 17.77
CA LYS A 666 -9.26 40.39 16.45
C LYS A 666 -9.29 39.33 15.34
N ILE A 667 -8.92 38.08 15.63
CA ILE A 667 -9.01 36.95 14.67
C ILE A 667 -10.48 36.56 14.41
N ILE A 668 -11.30 36.43 15.46
CA ILE A 668 -12.73 36.05 15.34
C ILE A 668 -13.55 37.12 14.60
N ASN A 669 -13.18 38.40 14.71
CA ASN A 669 -13.77 39.49 13.91
C ASN A 669 -13.08 39.71 12.54
N GLY A 670 -12.17 38.81 12.13
CA GLY A 670 -11.48 38.87 10.85
C GLY A 670 -12.36 38.46 9.66
N LYS A 671 -11.97 38.87 8.44
CA LYS A 671 -12.66 38.48 7.20
C LYS A 671 -12.29 37.08 6.70
N VAL A 672 -11.06 36.66 6.96
CA VAL A 672 -10.48 35.39 6.50
C VAL A 672 -9.61 34.83 7.60
N ILE A 673 -9.79 33.55 7.93
CA ILE A 673 -8.94 32.82 8.88
C ILE A 673 -8.43 31.53 8.24
N HIS A 674 -7.28 31.09 8.71
CA HIS A 674 -6.61 29.86 8.33
C HIS A 674 -6.48 28.95 9.53
N VAL A 675 -6.85 27.68 9.41
CA VAL A 675 -6.83 26.73 10.53
C VAL A 675 -6.11 25.44 10.15
N ASP A 676 -5.23 24.97 11.03
CA ASP A 676 -4.53 23.68 10.95
C ASP A 676 -4.28 23.16 12.38
N GLU A 677 -4.02 21.86 12.53
CA GLU A 677 -3.76 21.25 13.82
C GLU A 677 -2.60 20.25 13.83
N THR A 678 -1.93 20.12 14.97
CA THR A 678 -0.85 19.14 15.11
C THR A 678 -0.84 18.45 16.47
N LYS A 679 -0.53 17.15 16.43
CA LYS A 679 -0.44 16.29 17.62
C LYS A 679 0.68 16.75 18.55
N VAL A 680 0.44 16.69 19.86
CA VAL A 680 1.45 16.87 20.92
C VAL A 680 1.33 15.74 21.94
N ASN A 681 2.47 15.28 22.49
CA ASN A 681 2.48 14.36 23.62
C ASN A 681 2.68 15.18 24.90
N THR A 682 1.72 15.13 25.81
CA THR A 682 1.81 15.69 27.17
C THR A 682 2.19 14.58 28.16
N ASN A 683 2.44 14.94 29.42
CA ASN A 683 2.68 13.98 30.49
C ASN A 683 1.43 13.13 30.86
N LYS A 684 0.24 13.48 30.36
CA LYS A 684 -1.01 12.74 30.56
C LYS A 684 -1.43 11.90 29.34
N GLY A 685 -0.72 12.00 28.22
CA GLY A 685 -1.05 11.28 26.99
C GLY A 685 -0.99 12.15 25.74
N ILE A 686 -1.77 11.77 24.73
CA ILE A 686 -1.83 12.46 23.44
C ILE A 686 -2.87 13.58 23.51
N GLY A 687 -2.52 14.77 23.05
CA GLY A 687 -3.46 15.84 22.72
C GLY A 687 -3.05 16.56 21.45
N TYR A 688 -3.66 17.73 21.20
CA TYR A 688 -3.53 18.44 19.93
C TYR A 688 -3.41 19.95 20.18
N VAL A 689 -2.69 20.63 19.29
CA VAL A 689 -2.61 22.10 19.25
C VAL A 689 -3.17 22.57 17.92
N TRP A 690 -4.21 23.40 17.99
CA TRP A 690 -4.73 24.16 16.86
C TRP A 690 -3.97 25.46 16.70
N VAL A 691 -3.84 25.87 15.45
CA VAL A 691 -3.35 27.19 15.07
C VAL A 691 -4.41 27.85 14.21
N VAL A 692 -4.81 29.07 14.58
CA VAL A 692 -5.67 29.94 13.79
C VAL A 692 -4.86 31.17 13.40
N ALA A 693 -4.74 31.44 12.10
CA ALA A 693 -3.92 32.51 11.56
C ALA A 693 -4.69 33.42 10.59
N THR A 694 -4.28 34.68 10.53
CA THR A 694 -4.63 35.64 9.48
C THR A 694 -3.34 36.18 8.87
N ASN A 695 -3.42 37.12 7.94
CA ASN A 695 -2.23 37.79 7.41
C ASN A 695 -1.49 38.67 8.46
N GLU A 696 -2.11 38.99 9.60
CA GLU A 696 -1.56 39.90 10.62
C GLU A 696 -1.46 39.32 12.04
N SER A 697 -2.13 38.19 12.32
CA SER A 697 -2.29 37.66 13.68
C SER A 697 -2.25 36.14 13.67
N VAL A 698 -1.64 35.55 14.69
CA VAL A 698 -1.55 34.10 14.89
C VAL A 698 -1.95 33.78 16.32
N ILE A 699 -2.77 32.74 16.50
CA ILE A 699 -3.09 32.22 17.82
C ILE A 699 -3.04 30.69 17.86
N CYS A 700 -2.47 30.15 18.92
CA CYS A 700 -2.29 28.72 19.11
C CYS A 700 -2.95 28.30 20.43
N PHE A 701 -3.70 27.20 20.44
CA PHE A 701 -4.31 26.68 21.67
C PHE A 701 -4.37 25.14 21.71
N TYR A 702 -4.31 24.59 22.91
CA TYR A 702 -4.38 23.16 23.16
C TYR A 702 -5.82 22.65 23.34
N CYS A 703 -6.07 21.45 22.83
CA CYS A 703 -7.25 20.63 23.16
C CYS A 703 -6.81 19.18 23.49
N PRO A 704 -7.49 18.50 24.42
CA PRO A 704 -7.15 17.13 24.79
C PRO A 704 -7.54 16.09 23.72
N THR A 705 -8.66 16.27 23.00
CA THR A 705 -9.12 15.36 21.93
C THR A 705 -8.98 16.00 20.55
N ARG A 706 -9.07 15.19 19.48
CA ARG A 706 -9.11 15.69 18.09
C ARG A 706 -10.51 16.12 17.65
N GLU A 707 -11.54 15.81 18.43
CA GLU A 707 -12.97 15.83 18.03
C GLU A 707 -13.55 17.23 17.78
N GLY A 708 -12.79 18.28 18.03
CA GLY A 708 -13.08 19.61 17.50
C GLY A 708 -14.00 20.50 18.33
N GLY A 709 -14.66 19.99 19.38
CA GLY A 709 -15.64 20.77 20.17
C GLY A 709 -15.14 22.16 20.57
N LYS A 710 -13.87 22.29 20.99
CA LYS A 710 -13.25 23.57 21.36
C LYS A 710 -12.94 24.50 20.17
N ILE A 711 -12.59 24.00 18.98
CA ILE A 711 -12.41 24.88 17.80
C ILE A 711 -13.78 25.35 17.29
N THR A 712 -14.82 24.51 17.37
CA THR A 712 -16.20 24.90 17.08
C THR A 712 -16.72 25.96 18.06
N GLU A 713 -16.44 25.82 19.36
CA GLU A 713 -16.74 26.84 20.37
C GLU A 713 -16.03 28.18 20.06
N VAL A 714 -14.71 28.13 19.83
CA VAL A 714 -13.89 29.33 19.52
C VAL A 714 -14.33 30.04 18.24
N LEU A 715 -14.82 29.30 17.23
CA LEU A 715 -15.25 29.87 15.94
C LEU A 715 -16.78 30.03 15.82
N SER A 716 -17.55 29.78 16.88
CA SER A 716 -19.03 29.86 16.89
C SER A 716 -19.59 31.21 16.41
N ASN A 717 -18.87 32.31 16.64
CA ASN A 717 -19.27 33.67 16.24
C ASN A 717 -18.55 34.17 14.97
N PHE A 718 -17.74 33.34 14.32
CA PHE A 718 -16.97 33.73 13.14
C PHE A 718 -17.85 33.78 11.88
N LYS A 719 -17.89 34.94 11.20
CA LYS A 719 -18.73 35.18 10.01
C LYS A 719 -17.93 35.41 8.71
N GLY A 720 -16.61 35.27 8.77
CA GLY A 720 -15.73 35.39 7.60
C GLY A 720 -15.58 34.06 6.84
N VAL A 721 -14.54 33.94 6.02
CA VAL A 721 -14.23 32.72 5.27
C VAL A 721 -13.17 31.89 6.01
N LEU A 722 -13.45 30.61 6.23
CA LEU A 722 -12.55 29.64 6.85
C LEU A 722 -11.73 28.89 5.79
N VAL A 723 -10.42 29.08 5.79
CA VAL A 723 -9.47 28.33 4.97
C VAL A 723 -8.94 27.14 5.78
N SER A 724 -9.12 25.92 5.27
CA SER A 724 -8.74 24.67 5.98
C SER A 724 -8.30 23.57 5.03
N ASP A 725 -7.75 22.48 5.58
CA ASP A 725 -7.54 21.22 4.86
C ASP A 725 -8.86 20.41 4.74
N PHE A 726 -8.76 19.14 4.34
CA PHE A 726 -9.92 18.25 4.20
C PHE A 726 -10.37 17.60 5.52
N TYR A 727 -9.93 18.06 6.68
CA TYR A 727 -10.40 17.49 7.95
C TYR A 727 -11.87 17.85 8.21
N SER A 728 -12.66 16.82 8.54
CA SER A 728 -14.13 16.90 8.65
C SER A 728 -14.63 17.67 9.86
N VAL A 729 -13.80 17.88 10.89
CA VAL A 729 -14.12 18.75 12.04
C VAL A 729 -14.47 20.17 11.60
N TYR A 730 -13.84 20.66 10.54
CA TYR A 730 -14.13 21.99 10.01
C TYR A 730 -15.47 22.05 9.25
N ASP A 731 -16.01 20.92 8.79
CA ASP A 731 -17.25 20.90 8.01
C ASP A 731 -18.50 21.24 8.84
N SER A 732 -18.45 21.13 10.18
CA SER A 732 -19.54 21.52 11.09
C SER A 732 -19.55 23.01 11.49
N ILE A 733 -18.59 23.81 11.01
CA ILE A 733 -18.51 25.24 11.31
C ILE A 733 -19.30 26.02 10.27
N GLU A 734 -20.39 26.67 10.69
CA GLU A 734 -21.35 27.41 9.86
C GLU A 734 -20.77 28.74 9.34
N CYS A 735 -19.88 28.64 8.34
CA CYS A 735 -19.31 29.77 7.62
C CYS A 735 -18.98 29.36 6.18
N PRO A 736 -18.77 30.30 5.24
CA PRO A 736 -18.15 30.00 3.95
C PRO A 736 -16.77 29.37 4.15
N GLN A 737 -16.45 28.30 3.41
CA GLN A 737 -15.21 27.55 3.61
C GLN A 737 -14.43 27.37 2.31
N GLN A 738 -13.14 27.71 2.34
CA GLN A 738 -12.20 27.42 1.28
C GLN A 738 -11.32 26.23 1.67
N LYS A 739 -11.45 25.11 0.95
CA LYS A 739 -10.61 23.92 1.13
C LYS A 739 -9.31 24.08 0.34
N CYS A 740 -8.21 23.69 0.97
CA CYS A 740 -6.85 23.86 0.44
C CYS A 740 -6.62 23.01 -0.81
N VAL A 741 -6.55 23.64 -1.99
CA VAL A 741 -6.35 22.91 -3.26
C VAL A 741 -4.96 22.26 -3.33
N VAL A 742 -3.96 22.77 -2.61
CA VAL A 742 -2.61 22.16 -2.51
C VAL A 742 -2.67 20.72 -1.98
N HIS A 743 -3.54 20.43 -1.00
CA HIS A 743 -3.73 19.06 -0.52
C HIS A 743 -4.39 18.18 -1.58
N LEU A 744 -5.36 18.71 -2.33
CA LEU A 744 -6.04 17.97 -3.39
C LEU A 744 -5.09 17.60 -4.55
N ILE A 745 -4.24 18.53 -5.00
CA ILE A 745 -3.28 18.26 -6.09
C ILE A 745 -2.17 17.29 -5.66
N ARG A 746 -1.77 17.32 -4.38
CA ARG A 746 -0.83 16.33 -3.82
C ARG A 746 -1.46 14.93 -3.84
N ASP A 747 -2.69 14.79 -3.35
CA ASP A 747 -3.43 13.52 -3.38
C ASP A 747 -3.64 13.01 -4.82
N MET A 748 -3.93 13.91 -5.78
CA MET A 748 -4.08 13.59 -7.20
C MET A 748 -2.76 13.11 -7.82
N ASN A 749 -1.65 13.81 -7.57
CA ASN A 749 -0.32 13.42 -8.07
C ASN A 749 0.12 12.07 -7.48
N ASP A 750 -0.09 11.85 -6.18
CA ASP A 750 0.17 10.56 -5.52
C ASP A 750 -0.64 9.43 -6.17
N ALA A 751 -1.91 9.66 -6.51
CA ALA A 751 -2.73 8.68 -7.21
C ALA A 751 -2.21 8.37 -8.62
N MET A 752 -1.76 9.37 -9.38
CA MET A 752 -1.11 9.17 -10.69
C MET A 752 0.22 8.43 -10.57
N LEU A 753 0.99 8.67 -9.50
CA LEU A 753 2.24 7.95 -9.21
C LEU A 753 1.98 6.49 -8.78
N HIS A 754 0.80 6.19 -8.21
CA HIS A 754 0.40 4.83 -7.86
C HIS A 754 -0.24 4.05 -9.00
N GLU A 755 -0.94 4.72 -9.92
CA GLU A 755 -1.62 4.10 -11.08
C GLU A 755 -1.20 4.79 -12.40
N PRO A 756 0.07 4.69 -12.82
CA PRO A 756 0.62 5.48 -13.93
C PRO A 756 0.08 5.11 -15.33
N PHE A 757 -0.71 4.04 -15.45
CA PHE A 757 -1.36 3.61 -16.69
C PHE A 757 -2.88 3.87 -16.71
N ASN A 758 -3.43 4.44 -15.64
CA ASN A 758 -4.85 4.75 -15.52
C ASN A 758 -5.19 6.03 -16.32
N ASN A 759 -5.58 5.86 -17.58
CA ASN A 759 -5.84 6.96 -18.50
C ASN A 759 -7.10 7.79 -18.12
N GLU A 760 -8.11 7.16 -17.51
CA GLU A 760 -9.28 7.87 -16.96
C GLU A 760 -8.86 8.87 -15.87
N LEU A 761 -8.05 8.41 -14.91
CA LEU A 761 -7.53 9.23 -13.82
C LEU A 761 -6.64 10.36 -14.34
N LYS A 762 -5.78 10.09 -15.34
CA LYS A 762 -4.99 11.13 -16.02
C LYS A 762 -5.87 12.20 -16.64
N SER A 763 -6.91 11.83 -17.41
CA SER A 763 -7.81 12.81 -18.06
C SER A 763 -8.46 13.70 -17.02
N LEU A 764 -9.07 13.11 -15.99
CA LEU A 764 -9.74 13.85 -14.91
C LEU A 764 -8.80 14.85 -14.22
N ILE A 765 -7.56 14.46 -13.93
CA ILE A 765 -6.59 15.32 -13.24
C ILE A 765 -6.05 16.40 -14.18
N SER A 766 -5.75 16.09 -15.44
CA SER A 766 -5.30 17.08 -16.42
C SER A 766 -6.35 18.14 -16.73
N GLU A 767 -7.63 17.76 -16.80
CA GLU A 767 -8.75 18.69 -16.94
C GLU A 767 -8.85 19.64 -15.74
N PHE A 768 -8.73 19.12 -14.52
CA PHE A 768 -8.71 19.94 -13.29
C PHE A 768 -7.48 20.87 -13.24
N ALA A 769 -6.30 20.37 -13.59
CA ALA A 769 -5.06 21.13 -13.58
C ALA A 769 -5.09 22.29 -14.60
N THR A 770 -5.63 22.05 -15.80
CA THR A 770 -5.79 23.06 -16.85
C THR A 770 -6.72 24.19 -16.42
N LEU A 771 -7.89 23.84 -15.85
CA LEU A 771 -8.81 24.80 -15.24
C LEU A 771 -8.11 25.63 -14.15
N PHE A 772 -7.39 24.98 -13.24
CA PHE A 772 -6.80 25.67 -12.11
C PHE A 772 -5.64 26.59 -12.52
N LYS A 773 -4.82 26.18 -13.52
CA LYS A 773 -3.74 27.00 -14.09
C LYS A 773 -4.25 28.32 -14.69
N SER A 774 -5.41 28.33 -15.36
CA SER A 774 -6.01 29.56 -15.89
C SER A 774 -6.35 30.56 -14.78
N ILE A 775 -6.81 30.05 -13.63
CA ILE A 775 -7.16 30.84 -12.46
C ILE A 775 -5.90 31.38 -11.76
N ILE A 776 -4.86 30.53 -11.59
CA ILE A 776 -3.56 30.94 -11.03
C ILE A 776 -2.92 32.05 -11.86
N TYR A 777 -3.01 32.01 -13.19
CA TYR A 777 -2.53 33.11 -14.05
C TYR A 777 -3.24 34.44 -13.75
N THR A 778 -4.56 34.43 -13.55
CA THR A 778 -5.30 35.64 -13.16
C THR A 778 -4.88 36.14 -11.78
N ILE A 779 -4.73 35.25 -10.80
CA ILE A 779 -4.24 35.60 -9.44
C ILE A 779 -2.84 36.19 -9.50
N SER A 780 -1.93 35.64 -10.32
CA SER A 780 -0.56 36.14 -10.41
C SER A 780 -0.50 37.56 -10.96
N ARG A 781 -1.42 37.94 -11.86
CA ARG A 781 -1.48 39.28 -12.46
C ARG A 781 -2.24 40.30 -11.61
N TYR A 782 -3.33 39.91 -10.95
CA TYR A 782 -4.28 40.86 -10.31
C TYR A 782 -4.48 40.64 -8.80
N GLY A 783 -3.87 39.61 -8.20
CA GLY A 783 -4.09 39.23 -6.82
C GLY A 783 -5.44 38.55 -6.58
N LEU A 784 -5.79 38.42 -5.30
CA LEU A 784 -7.00 37.72 -4.84
C LEU A 784 -8.22 38.66 -4.81
N LYS A 785 -8.54 39.30 -5.94
CA LYS A 785 -9.66 40.24 -6.06
C LYS A 785 -10.83 39.66 -6.84
N THR A 786 -12.00 39.61 -6.21
CA THR A 786 -13.23 39.00 -6.71
C THR A 786 -13.65 39.54 -8.07
N TYR A 787 -13.44 40.83 -8.34
CA TYR A 787 -13.71 41.47 -9.63
C TYR A 787 -13.00 40.77 -10.81
N HIS A 788 -11.73 40.41 -10.66
CA HIS A 788 -10.95 39.73 -11.71
C HIS A 788 -11.19 38.22 -11.74
N LEU A 789 -11.55 37.61 -10.61
CA LEU A 789 -11.69 36.16 -10.46
C LEU A 789 -13.07 35.63 -10.87
N LYS A 790 -14.15 36.42 -10.72
CA LYS A 790 -15.53 36.03 -11.07
C LYS A 790 -15.70 35.51 -12.50
N LYS A 791 -14.85 35.94 -13.45
CA LYS A 791 -14.88 35.45 -14.84
C LYS A 791 -14.73 33.93 -14.95
N HIS A 792 -13.94 33.31 -14.07
CA HIS A 792 -13.65 31.87 -14.10
C HIS A 792 -14.82 31.00 -13.61
N LYS A 793 -15.88 31.60 -13.03
CA LYS A 793 -17.05 30.84 -12.57
C LYS A 793 -17.68 29.99 -13.68
N LYS A 794 -17.77 30.52 -14.91
CA LYS A 794 -18.33 29.78 -16.06
C LYS A 794 -17.50 28.53 -16.38
N GLU A 795 -16.18 28.65 -16.31
CA GLU A 795 -15.24 27.54 -16.54
C GLU A 795 -15.38 26.46 -15.46
N VAL A 796 -15.45 26.86 -14.18
CA VAL A 796 -15.68 25.96 -13.04
C VAL A 796 -17.02 25.23 -13.15
N THR A 797 -18.11 25.94 -13.45
CA THR A 797 -19.44 25.32 -13.64
C THR A 797 -19.46 24.36 -14.82
N SER A 798 -18.77 24.69 -15.91
CA SER A 798 -18.64 23.80 -17.07
C SER A 798 -17.85 22.53 -16.74
N PHE A 799 -16.74 22.65 -16.00
CA PHE A 799 -15.96 21.50 -15.51
C PHE A 799 -16.81 20.54 -14.66
N PHE A 800 -17.54 21.03 -13.66
CA PHE A 800 -18.40 20.15 -12.86
C PHE A 800 -19.57 19.55 -13.66
N SER A 801 -20.12 20.29 -14.63
CA SER A 801 -21.16 19.77 -15.53
C SER A 801 -20.65 18.66 -16.45
N SER A 802 -19.39 18.74 -16.90
CA SER A 802 -18.70 17.69 -17.66
C SER A 802 -18.39 16.48 -16.78
N LEU A 803 -17.84 16.71 -15.59
CA LEU A 803 -17.48 15.67 -14.61
C LEU A 803 -18.69 14.80 -14.22
N GLY A 804 -19.84 15.42 -13.98
CA GLY A 804 -21.09 14.72 -13.68
C GLY A 804 -21.54 13.78 -14.80
N LYS A 805 -21.45 14.23 -16.05
CA LYS A 805 -21.86 13.46 -17.25
C LYS A 805 -20.89 12.32 -17.59
N LYS A 806 -19.59 12.46 -17.31
CA LYS A 806 -18.59 11.42 -17.57
C LYS A 806 -18.81 10.18 -16.70
N LYS A 807 -18.82 9.01 -17.33
CA LYS A 807 -18.73 7.70 -16.67
C LYS A 807 -17.26 7.31 -16.54
N TYR A 808 -16.90 6.72 -15.41
CA TYR A 808 -15.56 6.23 -15.10
C TYR A 808 -15.68 4.77 -14.64
N CYS A 809 -14.80 3.91 -15.13
CA CYS A 809 -14.71 2.51 -14.76
C CYS A 809 -13.67 2.26 -13.66
N SER A 810 -12.67 3.14 -13.50
CA SER A 810 -11.65 3.02 -12.47
C SER A 810 -12.17 3.43 -11.08
N GLU A 811 -11.92 2.58 -10.08
CA GLU A 811 -12.20 2.86 -8.67
C GLU A 811 -11.57 4.20 -8.20
N LYS A 812 -10.34 4.50 -8.64
CA LYS A 812 -9.65 5.76 -8.28
C LYS A 812 -10.26 6.97 -8.96
N ALA A 813 -10.61 6.87 -10.24
CA ALA A 813 -11.28 7.96 -10.95
C ALA A 813 -12.66 8.26 -10.33
N LEU A 814 -13.42 7.22 -9.94
CA LEU A 814 -14.67 7.36 -9.19
C LEU A 814 -14.47 8.00 -7.81
N GLN A 815 -13.46 7.59 -7.04
CA GLN A 815 -13.12 8.22 -5.75
C GLN A 815 -12.83 9.73 -5.90
N PHE A 816 -12.07 10.14 -6.92
CA PHE A 816 -11.81 11.56 -7.17
C PHE A 816 -13.03 12.31 -7.71
N LYS A 817 -13.85 11.70 -8.58
CA LYS A 817 -15.14 12.26 -9.02
C LYS A 817 -16.03 12.58 -7.82
N SER A 818 -16.32 11.59 -6.96
CA SER A 818 -17.19 11.79 -5.80
C SER A 818 -16.61 12.77 -4.79
N ARG A 819 -15.28 12.83 -4.62
CA ARG A 819 -14.61 13.84 -3.76
C ARG A 819 -14.74 15.25 -4.34
N LEU A 820 -14.53 15.41 -5.66
CA LEU A 820 -14.69 16.69 -6.35
C LEU A 820 -16.15 17.17 -6.29
N GLU A 821 -17.12 16.30 -6.58
CA GLU A 821 -18.56 16.62 -6.51
C GLU A 821 -18.97 17.02 -5.08
N LYS A 822 -18.53 16.27 -4.05
CA LYS A 822 -18.83 16.58 -2.65
C LYS A 822 -18.25 17.91 -2.17
N VAL A 823 -17.05 18.30 -2.62
CA VAL A 823 -16.30 19.43 -2.05
C VAL A 823 -16.23 20.63 -3.02
N GLY A 824 -16.73 20.52 -4.25
CA GLY A 824 -16.55 21.49 -5.34
C GLY A 824 -16.87 22.94 -4.95
N ASN A 825 -18.01 23.17 -4.29
CA ASN A 825 -18.43 24.50 -3.84
C ASN A 825 -17.47 25.14 -2.80
N LYS A 826 -16.73 24.31 -2.05
CA LYS A 826 -15.69 24.72 -1.09
C LYS A 826 -14.29 24.82 -1.72
N LEU A 827 -14.06 24.35 -2.95
CA LEU A 827 -12.75 24.44 -3.63
C LEU A 827 -12.52 25.79 -4.32
N PHE A 828 -13.60 26.51 -4.64
CA PHE A 828 -13.56 27.73 -5.45
C PHE A 828 -14.22 28.95 -4.77
N THR A 829 -14.42 28.90 -3.45
CA THR A 829 -14.97 30.01 -2.65
C THR A 829 -14.15 31.29 -2.77
N PHE A 830 -12.83 31.18 -3.00
CA PHE A 830 -11.96 32.32 -3.31
C PHE A 830 -12.34 33.12 -4.58
N LEU A 831 -13.22 32.60 -5.44
CA LEU A 831 -13.76 33.35 -6.59
C LEU A 831 -14.86 34.36 -6.20
N ASP A 832 -15.42 34.25 -4.98
CA ASP A 832 -16.55 35.06 -4.50
C ASP A 832 -16.19 36.10 -3.43
N TYR A 833 -15.06 35.94 -2.76
CA TYR A 833 -14.65 36.77 -1.62
C TYR A 833 -13.25 37.34 -1.84
N ASP A 834 -13.08 38.64 -1.57
CA ASP A 834 -11.78 39.30 -1.68
C ASP A 834 -10.80 38.78 -0.64
N ASP A 835 -9.52 38.71 -1.03
CA ASP A 835 -8.37 38.36 -0.20
C ASP A 835 -8.40 36.94 0.42
N VAL A 836 -9.33 36.07 -0.01
CA VAL A 836 -9.35 34.64 0.34
C VAL A 836 -8.35 33.90 -0.55
N PRO A 837 -7.33 33.21 0.01
CA PRO A 837 -6.43 32.38 -0.77
C PRO A 837 -6.98 30.97 -0.97
N TRP A 838 -6.65 30.36 -2.11
CA TRP A 838 -7.02 28.99 -2.48
C TRP A 838 -6.25 27.89 -1.73
N ASN A 839 -5.29 28.25 -0.89
CA ASN A 839 -4.40 27.37 -0.15
C ASN A 839 -4.31 27.75 1.34
N ASN A 840 -3.90 26.81 2.19
CA ASN A 840 -3.84 26.99 3.64
C ASN A 840 -2.42 27.25 4.18
N ASN A 841 -1.54 27.85 3.37
CA ASN A 841 -0.12 28.00 3.72
C ASN A 841 0.12 28.92 4.92
N ASN A 842 -0.79 29.87 5.19
CA ASN A 842 -0.76 30.71 6.39
C ASN A 842 -0.79 29.88 7.69
N ALA A 843 -1.61 28.83 7.78
CA ALA A 843 -1.63 27.94 8.93
C ALA A 843 -0.43 26.96 8.90
N GLU A 844 -0.07 26.41 7.73
CA GLU A 844 1.12 25.53 7.61
C GLU A 844 2.42 26.27 8.00
N HIS A 845 2.51 27.58 7.75
CA HIS A 845 3.62 28.40 8.22
C HIS A 845 3.52 28.67 9.74
N ALA A 846 2.35 29.09 10.24
CA ALA A 846 2.13 29.40 11.65
C ALA A 846 2.30 28.18 12.59
N ILE A 847 2.13 26.94 12.09
CA ILE A 847 2.31 25.72 12.88
C ILE A 847 3.77 25.25 12.99
N LYS A 848 4.66 25.68 12.07
CA LYS A 848 6.09 25.30 12.06
C LYS A 848 6.85 25.72 13.33
N PRO A 849 6.71 26.94 13.86
CA PRO A 849 7.28 27.33 15.16
C PRO A 849 6.93 26.36 16.30
N PHE A 850 5.64 25.98 16.42
CA PHE A 850 5.22 25.02 17.42
C PHE A 850 5.74 23.60 17.14
N ALA A 851 5.77 23.17 15.87
CA ALA A 851 6.30 21.87 15.47
C ALA A 851 7.80 21.71 15.81
N SER A 852 8.56 22.81 15.81
CA SER A 852 9.94 22.87 16.33
C SER A 852 9.97 22.73 17.85
N ILE A 853 9.23 23.58 18.60
CA ILE A 853 9.16 23.51 20.08
C ILE A 853 8.75 22.11 20.56
N ARG A 854 7.81 21.46 19.85
CA ARG A 854 7.29 20.12 20.16
C ARG A 854 8.41 19.07 20.33
N GLN A 855 9.49 19.17 19.56
CA GLN A 855 10.59 18.21 19.62
C GLN A 855 11.28 18.20 21.00
N ASP A 856 11.40 19.37 21.64
CA ASP A 856 12.03 19.52 22.96
C ASP A 856 11.07 19.26 24.14
N ILE A 857 9.75 19.34 23.94
CA ILE A 857 8.74 19.23 25.03
C ILE A 857 7.94 17.93 25.04
N SER A 858 8.03 17.11 24.00
CA SER A 858 7.24 15.87 23.83
C SER A 858 7.36 14.93 25.03
N GLY A 859 6.22 14.62 25.66
CA GLY A 859 6.10 13.70 26.81
C GLY A 859 6.53 14.30 28.15
N LEU A 860 7.12 15.50 28.17
CA LEU A 860 7.67 16.14 29.38
C LEU A 860 6.85 17.33 29.88
N THR A 861 5.95 17.89 29.07
CA THR A 861 5.13 19.05 29.46
C THR A 861 3.79 18.67 30.07
N THR A 862 3.35 19.47 31.05
CA THR A 862 1.96 19.51 31.49
C THR A 862 1.11 20.38 30.56
N GLU A 863 -0.21 20.18 30.60
CA GLU A 863 -1.19 20.99 29.85
C GLU A 863 -1.10 22.48 30.23
N LYS A 864 -0.93 22.78 31.52
CA LYS A 864 -0.70 24.16 32.00
C LYS A 864 0.57 24.77 31.41
N GLY A 865 1.70 24.06 31.49
CA GLY A 865 2.98 24.54 30.96
C GLY A 865 3.00 24.65 29.43
N LEU A 866 2.13 23.90 28.75
CA LEU A 866 1.87 24.03 27.32
C LEU A 866 1.05 25.29 27.02
N ASN A 867 -0.07 25.53 27.70
CA ASN A 867 -0.88 26.75 27.51
C ASN A 867 -0.07 28.04 27.72
N GLU A 868 0.75 28.10 28.78
CA GLU A 868 1.68 29.21 29.03
C GLU A 868 2.69 29.43 27.89
N CYS A 869 3.11 28.35 27.22
CA CYS A 869 3.97 28.40 26.05
C CYS A 869 3.22 28.93 24.82
N LEU A 870 1.99 28.47 24.59
CA LEU A 870 1.17 28.84 23.45
C LEU A 870 0.71 30.31 23.49
N ILE A 871 0.43 30.86 24.67
CA ILE A 871 0.14 32.29 24.87
C ILE A 871 1.28 33.15 24.32
N LEU A 872 2.51 32.89 24.78
CA LEU A 872 3.70 33.66 24.39
C LEU A 872 4.11 33.42 22.93
N LEU A 873 3.90 32.20 22.42
CA LEU A 873 4.12 31.87 21.02
C LEU A 873 3.16 32.64 20.09
N SER A 874 1.87 32.70 20.43
CA SER A 874 0.85 33.44 19.67
C SER A 874 1.23 34.92 19.52
N MET A 875 1.73 35.53 20.60
CA MET A 875 2.22 36.91 20.56
C MET A 875 3.48 37.07 19.70
N SER A 876 4.44 36.15 19.84
CA SER A 876 5.70 36.16 19.06
C SER A 876 5.42 36.08 17.56
N GLU A 877 4.60 35.11 17.14
CA GLU A 877 4.23 34.94 15.74
C GLU A 877 3.35 36.10 15.24
N THR A 878 2.44 36.64 16.05
CA THR A 878 1.71 37.88 15.71
C THR A 878 2.64 39.08 15.50
N CYS A 879 3.70 39.23 16.31
CA CYS A 879 4.70 40.26 16.10
C CYS A 879 5.44 40.06 14.76
N LYS A 880 5.90 38.83 14.47
CA LYS A 880 6.55 38.49 13.19
C LYS A 880 5.67 38.74 11.97
N TYR A 881 4.39 38.37 12.04
CA TYR A 881 3.44 38.58 10.93
C TYR A 881 3.21 40.08 10.64
N ARG A 882 3.37 40.95 11.64
CA ARG A 882 3.29 42.42 11.50
C ARG A 882 4.63 43.12 11.26
N GLY A 883 5.74 42.39 11.12
CA GLY A 883 7.08 42.97 10.99
C GLY A 883 7.55 43.72 12.25
N LEU A 884 7.20 43.22 13.42
CA LEU A 884 7.56 43.78 14.72
C LEU A 884 8.53 42.87 15.47
N GLU A 885 9.56 43.48 16.07
CA GLU A 885 10.49 42.83 16.99
C GLU A 885 9.79 42.48 18.32
N PHE A 886 9.57 41.19 18.60
CA PHE A 886 8.89 40.72 19.81
C PHE A 886 9.63 41.07 21.09
N LEU A 887 10.97 41.11 21.08
CA LEU A 887 11.76 41.61 22.21
C LEU A 887 11.52 43.09 22.50
N ASP A 888 11.38 43.94 21.47
CA ASP A 888 11.09 45.36 21.67
C ASP A 888 9.65 45.58 22.17
N PHE A 889 8.70 44.78 21.70
CA PHE A 889 7.35 44.75 22.26
C PHE A 889 7.40 44.43 23.76
N MET A 890 8.07 43.35 24.17
CA MET A 890 8.22 43.00 25.59
C MET A 890 8.97 44.08 26.40
N LYS A 891 10.05 44.67 25.86
CA LYS A 891 10.79 45.77 26.51
C LYS A 891 9.92 47.00 26.78
N SER A 892 8.89 47.24 25.97
CA SER A 892 7.98 48.38 26.14
C SER A 892 7.04 48.23 27.34
N LYS A 893 6.77 46.99 27.78
CA LYS A 893 5.71 46.63 28.75
C LYS A 893 4.28 46.94 28.31
N GLU A 894 4.07 47.39 27.07
CA GLU A 894 2.73 47.55 26.49
C GLU A 894 2.03 46.19 26.42
N LYS A 895 0.71 46.18 26.67
CA LYS A 895 -0.14 44.99 26.53
C LYS A 895 -0.93 44.96 25.23
N ASP A 896 -0.94 46.06 24.48
CA ASP A 896 -1.66 46.20 23.23
C ASP A 896 -0.65 46.37 22.08
N ILE A 897 -0.68 45.44 21.12
CA ILE A 897 0.23 45.39 19.98
C ILE A 897 -0.07 46.52 18.98
N ASP A 898 -1.33 46.94 18.86
CA ASP A 898 -1.75 48.02 17.96
C ASP A 898 -1.37 49.40 18.53
N ILE A 899 -1.47 49.62 19.86
CA ILE A 899 -0.91 50.80 20.55
C ILE A 899 0.62 50.86 20.37
N PHE A 900 1.33 49.75 20.60
CA PHE A 900 2.77 49.68 20.39
C PHE A 900 3.16 50.03 18.95
N THR A 901 2.44 49.47 17.96
CA THR A 901 2.64 49.73 16.53
C THR A 901 2.44 51.21 16.19
N ALA A 902 1.36 51.83 16.69
CA ALA A 902 1.08 53.25 16.48
C ALA A 902 2.16 54.16 17.10
N SER A 903 2.66 53.82 18.29
CA SER A 903 3.75 54.56 18.95
C SER A 903 5.04 54.56 18.11
N ARG A 904 5.36 53.43 17.46
CA ARG A 904 6.54 53.27 16.62
C ARG A 904 6.42 54.04 15.30
N ARG A 905 5.22 54.06 14.69
CA ARG A 905 4.91 54.89 13.50
C ARG A 905 5.06 56.39 13.80
N LYS A 906 4.50 56.88 14.93
CA LYS A 906 4.66 58.28 15.35
C LYS A 906 6.14 58.68 15.56
N ARG A 907 6.95 57.81 16.18
CA ARG A 907 8.40 58.04 16.34
C ARG A 907 9.18 58.04 15.03
N ARG A 908 8.81 57.23 14.04
CA ARG A 908 9.40 57.26 12.68
C ARG A 908 9.12 58.59 11.97
N ILE A 909 7.87 59.08 12.04
CA ILE A 909 7.44 60.34 11.41
C ILE A 909 8.12 61.55 12.08
N HIS A 910 8.21 61.60 13.41
CA HIS A 910 8.95 62.68 14.11
C HIS A 910 10.48 62.57 13.98
N GLY A 911 11.01 61.42 13.58
CA GLY A 911 12.44 61.24 13.30
C GLY A 911 12.85 61.69 11.88
N SER A 912 11.92 61.75 10.93
CA SER A 912 12.23 62.06 9.53
C SER A 912 12.32 63.56 9.20
N THR A 913 12.00 64.46 10.13
CA THR A 913 12.11 65.93 9.94
C THR A 913 13.51 66.49 10.26
N LYS A 914 14.50 65.64 10.55
CA LYS A 914 15.91 66.04 10.73
C LYS A 914 16.88 65.06 10.05
N HIS A 915 16.91 65.08 8.72
CA HIS A 915 18.11 64.96 7.86
C HIS A 915 17.69 64.74 6.40
N SER A 916 17.33 65.83 5.72
CA SER A 916 17.32 65.88 4.25
C SER A 916 18.76 66.08 3.77
N VAL A 917 19.47 64.98 3.51
CA VAL A 917 20.73 64.99 2.75
C VAL A 917 20.42 64.45 1.36
N ASN A 918 20.61 65.30 0.35
CA ASN A 918 20.45 64.90 -1.04
C ASN A 918 21.51 63.86 -1.41
N ILE A 919 21.08 62.69 -1.86
CA ILE A 919 21.93 61.76 -2.62
C ILE A 919 21.20 61.47 -3.92
N ILE A 920 21.69 62.09 -4.98
CA ILE A 920 21.31 61.82 -6.37
C ILE A 920 21.83 60.41 -6.70
N ASN A 921 21.00 59.59 -7.33
CA ASN A 921 21.36 58.23 -7.74
C ASN A 921 21.41 58.16 -9.27
N PRO A 922 22.56 58.43 -9.91
CA PRO A 922 22.72 58.23 -11.35
C PRO A 922 23.02 56.76 -11.63
N ASN A 923 22.12 56.09 -12.34
CA ASN A 923 22.35 54.95 -13.25
C ASN A 923 21.05 54.15 -13.42
N LEU A 924 20.21 54.59 -14.36
CA LEU A 924 19.19 53.78 -15.00
C LEU A 924 19.07 54.26 -16.45
N HIS A 925 19.96 53.76 -17.28
CA HIS A 925 19.86 53.82 -18.74
C HIS A 925 20.19 52.44 -19.32
N ASP A 926 19.38 52.08 -20.32
CA ASP A 926 19.69 51.22 -21.46
C ASP A 926 19.70 49.68 -21.29
N ASN A 927 18.56 49.12 -21.72
CA ASN A 927 18.40 48.11 -22.78
C ASN A 927 18.35 46.59 -22.48
N CYS A 928 17.40 45.97 -23.20
CA CYS A 928 17.01 44.55 -23.33
C CYS A 928 16.35 43.86 -22.11
#